data_AF-Q3A5J2-F1
#
_entry.id   AF-Q3A5J2-F1
#
_cell.length_a   1.000
_cell.length_b   1.000
_cell.length_c   1.000
_cell.angle_alpha   90.00
_cell.angle_beta   90.00
_cell.angle_gamma   90.00
#
_symmetry.space_group_name_H-M   'P 1'
#
loop_
_entity.id
_entity.type
_entity.pdbx_description
1 polymer ?
#
loop_
_entity_poly.entity_id
_entity_poly.type
_entity_poly.pdbx_seq_one_letter_code
_entity_poly.pdbx_strand_id
1 'polypeptide(L)'
;MNRLCLFSIYHLNLMFSSIAEEQRPEVVRRCYWPLLRLIRRYELPLGIEASGYTLEAIHAIDPAWVAELRDLCENGPAEFIGSGYAQIIGPLVPADVNRDNQRLGLQTYKKILGFQPQLALVNEQAYAAGLIPIYRQAGYRAIVMEWDNPGSNHPDWDPDWRYLPQHALGPDGTALPVIWNKSIPFQKFQRYTHGEIELPEYLDFLSSHRNDDPRTFALYGNDAEIFDFRPGRFDTEAEIGEKSEWLRIAQLYKALLSDNRFSLIGPHKVLDFLECPGAGNRLRLETAAQPVPVKKQAKYNVVRWGLTGRDDMALNTACWRLYQAIADNPACTDADRRELCYLWSSDFRTHITAERWQNMQSRLTALQQRLVPPCPAHVRIPSGKKPQPFTTGQEGSFFIIETATQKLRLNLRRGMAIDGWWNKQLSSAPLIGTLPHGYFDDIQFGMDYYTGHFVLEVAGRHKITDLVAVEPRIEYGKKNMILTAEIPTPVGPVIKTIRVDAIEPRIEIGHHFHWPACPLGTLRLGHVTLNPDAFDGSSLFFRSHNGGYTPETFLLHGEPINHLTPVSTLVSANNALGMTSGLAELGDRLKWIRVQSDKTSAALTGHIVHAPVNHHYLYRLALSAMEMDDTACRVRERHCFHDRRICLTITSGN
;
A
#
# COMPACT_ATOMS: atom_id res chain seq x y z
N MET A 1 -17.59 22.85 30.73
CA MET A 1 -17.36 21.99 29.55
C MET A 1 -18.13 22.49 28.36
N ASN A 2 -17.40 22.78 27.29
CA ASN A 2 -17.96 23.18 26.00
C ASN A 2 -18.80 22.05 25.38
N ARG A 3 -19.55 22.40 24.33
CA ARG A 3 -20.25 21.41 23.51
C ARG A 3 -19.22 20.61 22.71
N LEU A 4 -19.45 19.31 22.55
CA LEU A 4 -18.67 18.48 21.63
C LEU A 4 -19.26 18.62 20.23
N CYS A 5 -18.45 19.07 19.27
CA CYS A 5 -18.86 19.20 17.88
C CYS A 5 -18.69 17.85 17.16
N LEU A 6 -19.80 17.20 16.85
CA LEU A 6 -19.84 15.89 16.20
C LEU A 6 -20.01 16.05 14.69
N PHE A 7 -19.27 15.28 13.91
CA PHE A 7 -19.48 15.15 12.46
C PHE A 7 -19.47 13.68 12.05
N SER A 8 -20.09 13.36 10.92
CA SER A 8 -20.11 12.01 10.37
C SER A 8 -19.84 12.03 8.87
N ILE A 9 -19.17 11.00 8.38
CA ILE A 9 -18.92 10.74 6.97
C ILE A 9 -19.36 9.30 6.69
N TYR A 10 -20.30 9.12 5.77
CA TYR A 10 -20.74 7.81 5.31
C TYR A 10 -20.03 7.50 3.99
N HIS A 11 -19.22 6.45 3.98
CA HIS A 11 -18.53 5.95 2.79
C HIS A 11 -19.46 5.03 2.01
N LEU A 12 -19.67 5.28 0.71
CA LEU A 12 -20.51 4.46 -0.16
C LEU A 12 -19.60 3.71 -1.14
N ASN A 13 -19.66 2.39 -1.11
CA ASN A 13 -18.89 1.55 -2.03
C ASN A 13 -19.72 0.42 -2.64
N LEU A 14 -20.34 0.66 -3.80
CA LEU A 14 -20.98 -0.43 -4.58
C LEU A 14 -19.98 -1.41 -5.20
N MET A 15 -18.69 -1.07 -5.21
CA MET A 15 -17.63 -1.96 -5.64
C MET A 15 -17.14 -2.88 -4.52
N PHE A 16 -17.65 -2.76 -3.29
CA PHE A 16 -17.25 -3.59 -2.16
C PHE A 16 -17.11 -5.05 -2.56
N SER A 17 -15.93 -5.63 -2.32
CA SER A 17 -15.46 -6.87 -2.98
C SER A 17 -16.44 -8.05 -2.94
N SER A 18 -17.15 -8.24 -1.83
CA SER A 18 -18.08 -9.35 -1.63
C SER A 18 -19.51 -9.08 -2.10
N ILE A 19 -19.85 -7.83 -2.45
CA ILE A 19 -21.16 -7.47 -3.00
C ILE A 19 -21.20 -7.84 -4.48
N ALA A 20 -22.14 -8.70 -4.84
CA ALA A 20 -22.38 -9.09 -6.21
C ALA A 20 -23.15 -7.98 -6.97
N GLU A 21 -23.02 -7.93 -8.29
CA GLU A 21 -23.52 -6.78 -9.07
C GLU A 21 -25.06 -6.70 -9.03
N GLU A 22 -25.73 -7.85 -9.02
CA GLU A 22 -27.16 -8.04 -8.90
C GLU A 22 -27.72 -7.60 -7.53
N GLN A 23 -26.89 -7.52 -6.50
CA GLN A 23 -27.28 -7.04 -5.17
C GLN A 23 -27.20 -5.52 -5.02
N ARG A 24 -26.51 -4.83 -5.93
CA ARG A 24 -26.30 -3.36 -5.84
C ARG A 24 -27.62 -2.57 -5.77
N PRO A 25 -28.70 -2.88 -6.53
CA PRO A 25 -29.98 -2.20 -6.37
C PRO A 25 -30.56 -2.31 -4.96
N GLU A 26 -30.39 -3.48 -4.32
CA GLU A 26 -30.85 -3.70 -2.96
C GLU A 26 -30.04 -2.87 -1.95
N VAL A 27 -28.73 -2.73 -2.15
CA VAL A 27 -27.87 -1.85 -1.34
C VAL A 27 -28.32 -0.40 -1.46
N VAL A 28 -28.58 0.10 -2.68
CA VAL A 28 -29.09 1.47 -2.89
C VAL A 28 -30.41 1.68 -2.13
N ARG A 29 -31.32 0.69 -2.22
CA ARG A 29 -32.64 0.75 -1.57
C ARG A 29 -32.57 0.68 -0.04
N ARG A 30 -31.76 -0.22 0.52
CA ARG A 30 -31.71 -0.52 1.96
C ARG A 30 -30.68 0.28 2.74
N CYS A 31 -29.62 0.75 2.10
CA CYS A 31 -28.53 1.45 2.77
C CYS A 31 -28.54 2.93 2.39
N TYR A 32 -28.57 3.26 1.10
CA TYR A 32 -28.29 4.63 0.66
C TYR A 32 -29.53 5.53 0.67
N TRP A 33 -30.71 5.05 0.29
CA TRP A 33 -31.95 5.83 0.38
C TRP A 33 -32.30 6.21 1.82
N PRO A 34 -32.21 5.31 2.81
CA PRO A 34 -32.46 5.66 4.21
C PRO A 34 -31.53 6.76 4.74
N LEU A 35 -30.26 6.79 4.30
CA LEU A 35 -29.33 7.87 4.63
C LEU A 35 -29.85 9.24 4.14
N LEU A 36 -30.22 9.36 2.87
CA LEU A 36 -30.73 10.64 2.32
C LEU A 36 -32.02 11.08 3.02
N ARG A 37 -32.94 10.14 3.27
CA ARG A 37 -34.20 10.42 4.00
C ARG A 37 -33.95 10.87 5.43
N LEU A 38 -32.96 10.27 6.10
CA LEU A 38 -32.57 10.65 7.45
C LEU A 38 -32.04 12.08 7.47
N ILE A 39 -31.15 12.43 6.55
CA ILE A 39 -30.60 13.79 6.40
C ILE A 39 -31.73 14.79 6.19
N ARG A 40 -32.63 14.54 5.21
CA ARG A 40 -33.72 15.46 4.90
C ARG A 40 -34.68 15.65 6.07
N ARG A 41 -35.06 14.55 6.74
CA ARG A 41 -36.06 14.57 7.81
C ARG A 41 -35.62 15.37 9.03
N TYR A 42 -34.33 15.35 9.36
CA TYR A 42 -33.79 15.94 10.58
C TYR A 42 -32.78 17.06 10.32
N GLU A 43 -32.66 17.51 9.07
CA GLU A 43 -31.71 18.55 8.63
C GLU A 43 -30.27 18.30 9.12
N LEU A 44 -29.79 17.06 8.98
CA LEU A 44 -28.50 16.66 9.55
C LEU A 44 -27.32 17.05 8.66
N PRO A 45 -26.27 17.70 9.19
CA PRO A 45 -25.11 18.08 8.39
C PRO A 45 -24.12 16.92 8.21
N LEU A 46 -24.52 15.89 7.45
CA LEU A 46 -23.73 14.67 7.27
C LEU A 46 -22.90 14.72 5.97
N GLY A 47 -21.69 14.17 6.05
CA GLY A 47 -20.85 13.89 4.90
C GLY A 47 -21.25 12.59 4.20
N ILE A 48 -21.26 12.61 2.87
CA ILE A 48 -21.45 11.45 2.00
C ILE A 48 -20.25 11.37 1.07
N GLU A 49 -19.52 10.27 1.13
CA GLU A 49 -18.38 10.03 0.27
C GLU A 49 -18.68 8.89 -0.71
N ALA A 50 -18.36 9.10 -1.99
CA ALA A 50 -18.38 8.04 -2.98
C ALA A 50 -17.30 8.26 -4.05
N SER A 51 -16.69 7.17 -4.52
CA SER A 51 -15.86 7.23 -5.73
C SER A 51 -16.70 7.62 -6.96
N GLY A 52 -16.06 8.18 -7.98
CA GLY A 52 -16.71 8.51 -9.25
C GLY A 52 -17.43 7.31 -9.88
N TYR A 53 -16.81 6.13 -9.83
CA TYR A 53 -17.40 4.89 -10.31
C TYR A 53 -18.62 4.47 -9.48
N THR A 54 -18.54 4.53 -8.15
CA THR A 54 -19.70 4.22 -7.29
C THR A 54 -20.87 5.15 -7.63
N LEU A 55 -20.60 6.44 -7.82
CA LEU A 55 -21.62 7.42 -8.17
C LEU A 55 -22.23 7.13 -9.56
N GLU A 56 -21.43 6.75 -10.56
CA GLU A 56 -21.92 6.31 -11.87
C GLU A 56 -22.80 5.06 -11.76
N ALA A 57 -22.41 4.09 -10.94
CA ALA A 57 -23.18 2.88 -10.71
C ALA A 57 -24.52 3.18 -10.01
N ILE A 58 -24.53 4.05 -8.99
CA ILE A 58 -25.78 4.49 -8.35
C ILE A 58 -26.67 5.23 -9.35
N HIS A 59 -26.10 6.13 -10.16
CA HIS A 59 -26.86 6.87 -11.17
C HIS A 59 -27.51 5.94 -12.20
N ALA A 60 -26.81 4.88 -12.61
CA ALA A 60 -27.36 3.89 -13.54
C ALA A 60 -28.49 3.04 -12.94
N ILE A 61 -28.42 2.75 -11.63
CA ILE A 61 -29.43 1.98 -10.89
C ILE A 61 -30.66 2.84 -10.59
N ASP A 62 -30.45 4.04 -10.05
CA ASP A 62 -31.49 4.94 -9.58
C ASP A 62 -31.06 6.41 -9.73
N PRO A 63 -31.38 7.05 -10.87
CA PRO A 63 -31.10 8.47 -11.08
C PRO A 63 -31.77 9.40 -10.06
N ALA A 64 -32.89 8.99 -9.45
CA ALA A 64 -33.62 9.81 -8.48
C ALA A 64 -32.84 9.92 -7.16
N TRP A 65 -32.09 8.89 -6.78
CA TRP A 65 -31.18 8.96 -5.63
C TRP A 65 -30.13 10.06 -5.81
N VAL A 66 -29.54 10.15 -7.02
CA VAL A 66 -28.54 11.18 -7.33
C VAL A 66 -29.15 12.58 -7.36
N ALA A 67 -30.37 12.71 -7.86
CA ALA A 67 -31.09 13.99 -7.83
C ALA A 67 -31.35 14.47 -6.39
N GLU A 68 -31.74 13.56 -5.48
CA GLU A 68 -31.92 13.86 -4.06
C GLU A 68 -30.60 14.22 -3.38
N LEU A 69 -29.51 13.47 -3.64
CA LEU A 69 -28.18 13.80 -3.12
C LEU A 69 -27.76 15.20 -3.55
N ARG A 70 -27.94 15.55 -4.83
CA ARG A 70 -27.60 16.88 -5.35
C ARG A 70 -28.39 17.97 -4.63
N ASP A 71 -29.72 17.81 -4.50
CA ASP A 71 -30.56 18.79 -3.80
C ASP A 71 -30.14 18.94 -2.32
N LEU A 72 -29.83 17.82 -1.64
CA LEU A 72 -29.33 17.83 -0.26
C LEU A 72 -27.99 18.54 -0.10
N CYS A 73 -27.13 18.54 -1.12
CA CYS A 73 -25.83 19.22 -1.08
C CYS A 73 -25.92 20.70 -1.49
N GLU A 74 -26.81 21.05 -2.42
CA GLU A 74 -26.95 22.43 -2.91
C GLU A 74 -27.89 23.27 -2.04
N ASN A 75 -29.01 22.69 -1.63
CA ASN A 75 -30.08 23.38 -0.89
C ASN A 75 -30.25 22.84 0.54
N GLY A 76 -29.63 21.72 0.87
CA GLY A 76 -29.71 21.07 2.17
C GLY A 76 -28.41 21.12 2.97
N PRO A 77 -28.35 20.40 4.09
CA PRO A 77 -27.20 20.42 5.00
C PRO A 77 -26.12 19.38 4.64
N ALA A 78 -26.32 18.54 3.63
CA ALA A 78 -25.39 17.47 3.31
C ALA A 78 -24.11 18.01 2.65
N GLU A 79 -23.02 17.27 2.81
CA GLU A 79 -21.76 17.56 2.13
C GLU A 79 -21.29 16.34 1.35
N PHE A 80 -21.02 16.52 0.05
CA PHE A 80 -20.38 15.48 -0.75
C PHE A 80 -18.86 15.56 -0.65
N ILE A 81 -18.23 14.41 -0.41
CA ILE A 81 -16.78 14.25 -0.25
C ILE A 81 -16.28 13.36 -1.39
N GLY A 82 -15.15 13.72 -2.00
CA GLY A 82 -14.56 12.96 -3.09
C GLY A 82 -13.54 11.93 -2.62
N SER A 83 -13.13 11.05 -3.54
CA SER A 83 -12.02 10.12 -3.32
C SER A 83 -11.28 9.70 -4.61
N GLY A 84 -11.68 10.29 -5.73
CA GLY A 84 -11.20 9.98 -7.07
C GLY A 84 -12.20 9.13 -7.84
N TYR A 85 -11.81 8.70 -9.05
CA TYR A 85 -12.68 7.93 -9.93
C TYR A 85 -12.93 6.52 -9.40
N ALA A 86 -11.90 5.82 -8.94
CA ALA A 86 -11.96 4.49 -8.35
C ALA A 86 -11.28 4.45 -6.98
N GLN A 87 -11.63 3.44 -6.17
CA GLN A 87 -11.04 3.17 -4.85
C GLN A 87 -9.65 2.53 -4.99
N ILE A 88 -8.68 3.26 -5.53
CA ILE A 88 -7.27 2.80 -5.68
C ILE A 88 -6.48 2.99 -4.38
N ILE A 89 -5.58 2.06 -4.07
CA ILE A 89 -4.62 2.21 -2.96
C ILE A 89 -3.46 3.05 -3.44
N GLY A 90 -3.57 4.37 -3.22
CA GLY A 90 -2.61 5.33 -3.76
C GLY A 90 -1.14 5.00 -3.51
N PRO A 91 -0.76 4.51 -2.31
CA PRO A 91 0.62 4.16 -2.01
C PRO A 91 1.22 3.01 -2.85
N LEU A 92 0.40 2.20 -3.52
CA LEU A 92 0.83 1.07 -4.37
C LEU A 92 0.83 1.39 -5.87
N VAL A 93 0.38 2.58 -6.24
CA VAL A 93 0.04 2.97 -7.62
C VAL A 93 0.92 4.15 -8.06
N PRO A 94 1.42 4.20 -9.31
CA PRO A 94 2.25 5.32 -9.76
C PRO A 94 1.55 6.68 -9.68
N ALA A 95 2.34 7.73 -9.47
CA ALA A 95 1.85 9.09 -9.23
C ALA A 95 0.97 9.67 -10.34
N ASP A 96 1.26 9.31 -11.59
CA ASP A 96 0.42 9.70 -12.74
C ASP A 96 -0.97 9.11 -12.66
N VAL A 97 -1.09 7.84 -12.26
CA VAL A 97 -2.39 7.17 -12.11
C VAL A 97 -3.14 7.73 -10.91
N ASN A 98 -2.45 8.05 -9.80
CA ASN A 98 -3.07 8.76 -8.67
C ASN A 98 -3.62 10.13 -9.08
N ARG A 99 -2.84 10.91 -9.84
CA ARG A 99 -3.28 12.21 -10.39
C ARG A 99 -4.48 12.04 -11.33
N ASP A 100 -4.41 11.09 -12.26
CA ASP A 100 -5.51 10.81 -13.19
C ASP A 100 -6.76 10.35 -12.44
N ASN A 101 -6.64 9.52 -11.40
CA ASN A 101 -7.77 9.08 -10.59
C ASN A 101 -8.50 10.26 -9.93
N GLN A 102 -7.76 11.20 -9.33
CA GLN A 102 -8.37 12.40 -8.73
C GLN A 102 -9.02 13.28 -9.80
N ARG A 103 -8.32 13.56 -10.90
CA ARG A 103 -8.84 14.37 -12.02
C ARG A 103 -10.11 13.78 -12.62
N LEU A 104 -10.11 12.50 -12.95
CA LEU A 104 -11.25 11.80 -13.54
C LEU A 104 -12.43 11.73 -12.56
N GLY A 105 -12.17 11.58 -11.25
CA GLY A 105 -13.18 11.65 -10.20
C GLY A 105 -13.87 13.02 -10.17
N LEU A 106 -13.09 14.11 -10.10
CA LEU A 106 -13.59 15.48 -10.12
C LEU A 106 -14.39 15.82 -11.39
N GLN A 107 -13.99 15.29 -12.54
CA GLN A 107 -14.76 15.40 -13.79
C GLN A 107 -16.10 14.66 -13.69
N THR A 108 -16.10 13.43 -13.18
CA THR A 108 -17.32 12.64 -12.98
C THR A 108 -18.27 13.33 -11.99
N TYR A 109 -17.78 13.83 -10.86
CA TYR A 109 -18.60 14.58 -9.90
C TYR A 109 -19.21 15.82 -10.53
N LYS A 110 -18.42 16.63 -11.25
CA LYS A 110 -18.94 17.82 -11.94
C LYS A 110 -20.01 17.47 -12.97
N LYS A 111 -19.84 16.36 -13.69
CA LYS A 111 -20.78 15.87 -14.71
C LYS A 111 -22.09 15.40 -14.10
N ILE A 112 -22.05 14.64 -12.99
CA ILE A 112 -23.22 13.99 -12.40
C ILE A 112 -23.94 14.89 -11.40
N LEU A 113 -23.18 15.55 -10.51
CA LEU A 113 -23.71 16.37 -9.42
C LEU A 113 -23.79 17.85 -9.79
N GLY A 114 -23.06 18.32 -10.80
CA GLY A 114 -23.01 19.74 -11.16
C GLY A 114 -21.98 20.57 -10.40
N PHE A 115 -21.28 19.97 -9.41
CA PHE A 115 -20.24 20.63 -8.62
C PHE A 115 -19.06 19.68 -8.31
N GLN A 116 -18.00 20.20 -7.70
CA GLN A 116 -16.83 19.43 -7.27
C GLN A 116 -16.71 19.46 -5.74
N PRO A 117 -16.40 18.33 -5.09
CA PRO A 117 -16.20 18.27 -3.64
C PRO A 117 -14.96 19.06 -3.20
N GLN A 118 -15.03 19.65 -2.01
CA GLN A 118 -13.91 20.39 -1.41
C GLN A 118 -12.99 19.51 -0.55
N LEU A 119 -13.50 18.39 -0.06
CA LEU A 119 -12.77 17.43 0.76
C LEU A 119 -12.52 16.14 -0.01
N ALA A 120 -11.43 15.46 0.33
CA ALA A 120 -11.15 14.12 -0.15
C ALA A 120 -10.99 13.13 1.01
N LEU A 121 -11.68 12.00 0.98
CA LEU A 121 -11.36 10.86 1.83
C LEU A 121 -10.21 10.09 1.20
N VAL A 122 -9.14 9.84 1.96
CA VAL A 122 -8.06 8.97 1.50
C VAL A 122 -8.62 7.56 1.34
N ASN A 123 -8.46 6.95 0.16
CA ASN A 123 -8.98 5.62 -0.14
C ASN A 123 -8.46 4.59 0.84
N GLU A 124 -9.38 3.83 1.45
CA GLU A 124 -9.12 2.91 2.56
C GLU A 124 -8.31 3.53 3.73
N GLN A 125 -8.18 4.86 3.73
CA GLN A 125 -7.26 5.64 4.55
C GLN A 125 -5.85 5.05 4.53
N ALA A 126 -5.43 4.51 3.39
CA ALA A 126 -4.06 4.08 3.12
C ALA A 126 -3.23 5.27 2.64
N TYR A 127 -2.47 5.85 3.55
CA TYR A 127 -1.83 7.14 3.39
C TYR A 127 -0.33 7.02 3.12
N ALA A 128 0.18 7.86 2.22
CA ALA A 128 1.60 8.16 2.11
C ALA A 128 1.78 9.66 1.87
N ALA A 129 2.84 10.25 2.43
CA ALA A 129 3.11 11.67 2.30
C ALA A 129 3.24 12.12 0.83
N GLY A 130 3.73 11.25 -0.06
CA GLY A 130 3.81 11.53 -1.49
C GLY A 130 2.47 11.86 -2.17
N LEU A 131 1.34 11.52 -1.55
CA LEU A 131 -0.01 11.82 -2.07
C LEU A 131 -0.45 13.26 -1.78
N ILE A 132 0.12 13.94 -0.78
CA ILE A 132 -0.29 15.28 -0.36
C ILE A 132 -0.21 16.30 -1.51
N PRO A 133 0.90 16.38 -2.29
CA PRO A 133 0.95 17.26 -3.45
C PRO A 133 -0.13 16.97 -4.49
N ILE A 134 -0.49 15.70 -4.69
CA ILE A 134 -1.52 15.30 -5.67
C ILE A 134 -2.90 15.81 -5.23
N TYR A 135 -3.28 15.59 -3.97
CA TYR A 135 -4.55 16.11 -3.44
C TYR A 135 -4.61 17.64 -3.48
N ARG A 136 -3.50 18.31 -3.13
CA ARG A 136 -3.41 19.77 -3.18
C ARG A 136 -3.56 20.30 -4.61
N GLN A 137 -2.88 19.70 -5.58
CA GLN A 137 -2.96 20.07 -7.00
C GLN A 137 -4.35 19.82 -7.59
N ALA A 138 -5.07 18.79 -7.11
CA ALA A 138 -6.45 18.53 -7.50
C ALA A 138 -7.44 19.59 -6.98
N GLY A 139 -7.02 20.48 -6.07
CA GLY A 139 -7.83 21.59 -5.56
C GLY A 139 -8.60 21.29 -4.28
N TYR A 140 -8.34 20.16 -3.63
CA TYR A 140 -8.95 19.85 -2.33
C TYR A 140 -8.48 20.83 -1.24
N ARG A 141 -9.39 21.21 -0.36
CA ARG A 141 -9.11 22.06 0.81
C ARG A 141 -8.53 21.27 1.97
N ALA A 142 -8.93 20.01 2.13
CA ALA A 142 -8.42 19.10 3.15
C ALA A 142 -8.61 17.65 2.72
N ILE A 143 -7.86 16.77 3.37
CA ILE A 143 -8.10 15.32 3.34
C ILE A 143 -8.75 14.85 4.64
N VAL A 144 -9.46 13.73 4.56
CA VAL A 144 -9.92 12.97 5.72
C VAL A 144 -9.06 11.73 5.83
N MET A 145 -8.43 11.56 6.99
CA MET A 145 -7.51 10.48 7.31
C MET A 145 -7.72 10.05 8.76
N GLU A 146 -7.40 8.81 9.11
CA GLU A 146 -7.60 8.34 10.46
C GLU A 146 -6.49 8.79 11.41
N TRP A 147 -6.84 8.95 12.68
CA TRP A 147 -5.91 9.32 13.74
C TRP A 147 -5.20 8.12 14.37
N ASP A 148 -5.87 6.97 14.53
CA ASP A 148 -5.46 5.96 15.51
C ASP A 148 -4.10 5.33 15.17
N ASN A 149 -3.83 4.99 13.90
CA ASN A 149 -2.49 4.50 13.51
C ASN A 149 -1.41 5.58 13.57
N PRO A 150 -1.54 6.75 12.91
CA PRO A 150 -0.54 7.80 13.05
C PRO A 150 -0.27 8.16 14.52
N GLY A 151 -1.31 8.47 15.29
CA GLY A 151 -1.17 8.88 16.69
C GLY A 151 -0.53 7.81 17.58
N SER A 152 -0.75 6.51 17.33
CA SER A 152 -0.09 5.44 18.09
C SER A 152 1.39 5.22 17.71
N ASN A 153 1.80 5.69 16.53
CA ASN A 153 3.18 5.63 16.06
C ASN A 153 3.99 6.92 16.34
N HIS A 154 3.36 7.93 16.92
CA HIS A 154 3.97 9.19 17.34
C HIS A 154 3.66 9.47 18.83
N PRO A 155 4.37 8.81 19.77
CA PRO A 155 4.12 8.96 21.20
C PRO A 155 4.43 10.37 21.74
N ASP A 156 5.15 11.17 20.96
CA ASP A 156 5.47 12.58 21.22
C ASP A 156 4.31 13.53 20.88
N TRP A 157 3.29 13.08 20.14
CA TRP A 157 2.13 13.91 19.82
C TRP A 157 1.22 14.08 21.03
N ASP A 158 0.70 15.29 21.20
CA ASP A 158 -0.34 15.54 22.18
C ASP A 158 -1.61 14.75 21.79
N PRO A 159 -2.13 13.86 22.66
CA PRO A 159 -3.34 13.10 22.38
C PRO A 159 -4.56 13.99 22.07
N ASP A 160 -4.60 15.24 22.52
CA ASP A 160 -5.71 16.15 22.27
C ASP A 160 -5.74 16.71 20.84
N TRP A 161 -4.63 16.62 20.09
CA TRP A 161 -4.61 16.96 18.66
C TRP A 161 -5.59 16.11 17.83
N ARG A 162 -6.00 14.94 18.33
CA ARG A 162 -7.04 14.10 17.72
C ARG A 162 -8.40 14.77 17.61
N TYR A 163 -8.66 15.83 18.37
CA TYR A 163 -9.94 16.56 18.38
C TYR A 163 -9.94 17.81 17.49
N LEU A 164 -8.81 18.15 16.88
CA LEU A 164 -8.62 19.38 16.12
C LEU A 164 -8.02 19.06 14.75
N PRO A 165 -8.38 19.80 13.68
CA PRO A 165 -7.72 19.64 12.40
C PRO A 165 -6.24 20.03 12.49
N GLN A 166 -5.41 19.32 11.73
CA GLN A 166 -3.97 19.56 11.65
C GLN A 166 -3.56 19.73 10.18
N HIS A 167 -2.27 19.84 9.88
CA HIS A 167 -1.75 19.81 8.51
C HIS A 167 -0.92 18.55 8.30
N ALA A 168 -1.27 17.75 7.29
CA ALA A 168 -0.44 16.65 6.81
C ALA A 168 0.62 17.19 5.84
N LEU A 169 1.87 16.75 6.00
CA LEU A 169 3.00 17.17 5.17
C LEU A 169 3.32 16.18 4.06
N GLY A 170 3.60 16.71 2.87
CA GLY A 170 4.25 15.99 1.79
C GLY A 170 5.78 16.04 1.91
N PRO A 171 6.50 15.13 1.23
CA PRO A 171 7.95 15.07 1.26
C PRO A 171 8.64 16.30 0.65
N ASP A 172 7.92 17.08 -0.17
CA ASP A 172 8.38 18.35 -0.77
C ASP A 172 8.04 19.59 0.10
N GLY A 173 7.50 19.40 1.30
CA GLY A 173 7.08 20.47 2.20
C GLY A 173 5.67 21.01 1.93
N THR A 174 4.98 20.52 0.88
CA THR A 174 3.55 20.80 0.66
C THR A 174 2.78 20.42 1.91
N ALA A 175 1.84 21.27 2.32
CA ALA A 175 0.96 20.99 3.45
C ALA A 175 -0.49 21.03 2.99
N LEU A 176 -1.30 20.11 3.52
CA LEU A 176 -2.73 20.08 3.31
C LEU A 176 -3.43 19.81 4.65
N PRO A 177 -4.48 20.57 5.01
CA PRO A 177 -5.25 20.28 6.21
C PRO A 177 -5.75 18.83 6.23
N VAL A 178 -5.77 18.24 7.42
CA VAL A 178 -6.26 16.90 7.68
C VAL A 178 -7.36 16.95 8.75
N ILE A 179 -8.48 16.31 8.43
CA ILE A 179 -9.60 16.07 9.34
C ILE A 179 -9.51 14.62 9.82
N TRP A 180 -9.57 14.42 11.13
CA TRP A 180 -9.41 13.11 11.74
C TRP A 180 -10.68 12.28 11.72
N ASN A 181 -10.64 11.16 11.01
CA ASN A 181 -11.52 10.03 11.27
C ASN A 181 -10.93 9.13 12.37
N LYS A 182 -11.74 8.25 12.97
CA LYS A 182 -11.32 7.40 14.10
C LYS A 182 -12.01 6.05 14.06
N SER A 183 -11.24 4.99 14.26
CA SER A 183 -11.69 3.60 14.23
C SER A 183 -12.56 3.24 15.41
N ILE A 184 -12.15 3.63 16.62
CA ILE A 184 -12.88 3.29 17.84
C ILE A 184 -14.30 3.89 17.85
N PRO A 185 -14.50 5.19 17.53
CA PRO A 185 -15.83 5.80 17.48
C PRO A 185 -16.76 5.15 16.45
N PHE A 186 -16.33 4.91 15.20
CA PHE A 186 -17.24 4.28 14.24
C PHE A 186 -17.55 2.83 14.60
N GLN A 187 -16.63 2.11 15.26
CA GLN A 187 -16.91 0.76 15.77
C GLN A 187 -17.94 0.80 16.90
N LYS A 188 -17.83 1.76 17.83
CA LYS A 188 -18.85 1.99 18.87
C LYS A 188 -20.21 2.37 18.27
N PHE A 189 -20.22 3.20 17.23
CA PHE A 189 -21.43 3.51 16.46
C PHE A 189 -22.06 2.22 15.90
N GLN A 190 -21.27 1.37 15.25
CA GLN A 190 -21.73 0.09 14.69
C GLN A 190 -22.30 -0.85 15.76
N ARG A 191 -21.64 -0.95 16.92
CA ARG A 191 -22.14 -1.74 18.06
C ARG A 191 -23.49 -1.23 18.55
N TYR A 192 -23.69 0.09 18.61
CA TYR A 192 -24.99 0.66 18.94
C TYR A 192 -26.04 0.33 17.87
N THR A 193 -25.73 0.50 16.59
CA THR A 193 -26.68 0.24 15.51
C THR A 193 -27.07 -1.22 15.40
N HIS A 194 -26.14 -2.14 15.68
CA HIS A 194 -26.39 -3.58 15.70
C HIS A 194 -27.07 -4.09 17.00
N GLY A 195 -27.30 -3.21 17.98
CA GLY A 195 -27.97 -3.57 19.22
C GLY A 195 -27.09 -4.22 20.28
N GLU A 196 -25.76 -4.16 20.14
CA GLU A 196 -24.82 -4.68 21.15
C GLU A 196 -24.67 -3.76 22.37
N ILE A 197 -24.93 -2.46 22.18
CA ILE A 197 -24.95 -1.45 23.26
C ILE A 197 -26.20 -0.57 23.14
N GLU A 198 -26.65 -0.05 24.27
CA GLU A 198 -27.84 0.78 24.36
C GLU A 198 -27.55 2.28 24.24
N LEU A 199 -28.58 3.06 23.90
CA LEU A 199 -28.45 4.49 23.66
C LEU A 199 -27.83 5.25 24.86
N PRO A 200 -28.22 5.00 26.13
CA PRO A 200 -27.60 5.69 27.27
C PRO A 200 -26.10 5.44 27.37
N GLU A 201 -25.65 4.19 27.23
CA GLU A 201 -24.22 3.84 27.24
C GLU A 201 -23.46 4.58 26.14
N TYR A 202 -24.05 4.68 24.95
CA TYR A 202 -23.42 5.36 23.83
C TYR A 202 -23.34 6.89 24.03
N LEU A 203 -24.39 7.51 24.59
CA LEU A 203 -24.37 8.94 24.93
C LEU A 203 -23.36 9.25 26.04
N ASP A 204 -23.19 8.37 27.02
CA ASP A 204 -22.18 8.52 28.07
C ASP A 204 -20.77 8.43 27.51
N PHE A 205 -20.53 7.49 26.58
CA PHE A 205 -19.29 7.42 25.81
C PHE A 205 -18.98 8.73 25.09
N LEU A 206 -19.92 9.30 24.34
CA LEU A 206 -19.73 10.58 23.66
C LEU A 206 -19.49 11.73 24.66
N SER A 207 -20.22 11.75 25.77
CA SER A 207 -20.06 12.78 26.81
C SER A 207 -18.69 12.72 27.48
N SER A 208 -18.04 11.55 27.55
CA SER A 208 -16.70 11.38 28.12
C SER A 208 -15.59 12.09 27.32
N HIS A 209 -15.85 12.44 26.06
CA HIS A 209 -14.90 13.14 25.20
C HIS A 209 -14.97 14.67 25.30
N ARG A 210 -15.93 15.20 26.07
CA ARG A 210 -16.09 16.64 26.31
C ARG A 210 -14.96 17.16 27.19
N ASN A 211 -14.60 18.41 26.95
CA ASN A 211 -13.69 19.17 27.81
C ASN A 211 -14.12 20.65 27.81
N ASP A 212 -13.40 21.49 28.54
CA ASP A 212 -13.56 22.95 28.49
C ASP A 212 -13.01 23.53 27.17
N ASP A 213 -11.99 22.91 26.56
CA ASP A 213 -11.52 23.31 25.23
C ASP A 213 -12.50 22.91 24.11
N PRO A 214 -12.59 23.72 23.03
CA PRO A 214 -13.36 23.35 21.83
C PRO A 214 -12.83 22.04 21.23
N ARG A 215 -13.73 21.10 20.90
CA ARG A 215 -13.35 19.79 20.34
C ARG A 215 -14.28 19.39 19.21
N THR A 216 -13.69 18.86 18.14
CA THR A 216 -14.40 18.14 17.09
C THR A 216 -14.22 16.63 17.23
N PHE A 217 -15.21 15.87 16.78
CA PHE A 217 -15.20 14.41 16.95
C PHE A 217 -15.96 13.70 15.83
N ALA A 218 -15.24 12.84 15.11
CA ALA A 218 -15.82 11.94 14.11
C ALA A 218 -16.70 10.90 14.81
N LEU A 219 -18.01 11.07 14.70
CA LEU A 219 -19.03 10.14 15.21
C LEU A 219 -19.08 8.87 14.34
N TYR A 220 -19.07 9.05 13.01
CA TYR A 220 -19.04 7.96 12.04
C TYR A 220 -18.15 8.30 10.85
N GLY A 221 -17.47 7.32 10.27
CA GLY A 221 -16.49 7.52 9.21
C GLY A 221 -16.17 6.24 8.46
N ASN A 222 -17.18 5.44 8.14
CA ASN A 222 -16.98 4.10 7.57
C ASN A 222 -18.13 3.74 6.61
N ASP A 223 -18.05 2.53 6.07
CA ASP A 223 -18.93 1.98 5.03
C ASP A 223 -20.42 2.08 5.39
N ALA A 224 -21.28 2.50 4.47
CA ALA A 224 -22.73 2.66 4.68
C ALA A 224 -23.52 1.39 4.30
N GLU A 225 -22.98 0.59 3.39
CA GLU A 225 -23.55 -0.65 2.86
C GLU A 225 -23.63 -1.80 3.88
N ILE A 226 -23.24 -1.57 5.13
CA ILE A 226 -23.40 -2.53 6.22
C ILE A 226 -24.68 -2.32 7.03
N PHE A 227 -25.43 -1.23 6.80
CA PHE A 227 -26.64 -0.91 7.56
C PHE A 227 -27.90 -1.44 6.88
N ASP A 228 -28.63 -2.30 7.57
CA ASP A 228 -29.72 -3.14 7.07
C ASP A 228 -29.30 -4.03 5.89
N PHE A 229 -28.02 -4.26 5.68
CA PHE A 229 -27.49 -5.17 4.67
C PHE A 229 -26.19 -5.80 5.18
N ARG A 230 -25.87 -7.00 4.72
CA ARG A 230 -24.64 -7.70 5.07
C ARG A 230 -23.89 -8.07 3.80
N PRO A 231 -22.70 -7.52 3.58
CA PRO A 231 -21.89 -7.83 2.40
C PRO A 231 -21.46 -9.29 2.29
N GLY A 232 -21.61 -10.11 3.34
CA GLY A 232 -21.26 -11.54 3.30
C GLY A 232 -19.75 -11.78 3.38
N ARG A 233 -19.02 -10.90 4.07
CA ARG A 233 -17.55 -10.94 4.12
C ARG A 233 -17.02 -11.84 5.23
N PHE A 234 -17.68 -11.88 6.38
CA PHE A 234 -17.23 -12.60 7.57
C PHE A 234 -18.26 -13.63 8.02
N ASP A 235 -17.78 -14.74 8.58
CA ASP A 235 -18.64 -15.74 9.24
C ASP A 235 -19.31 -15.19 10.52
N THR A 236 -18.92 -14.00 10.97
CA THR A 236 -19.31 -13.35 12.24
C THR A 236 -20.00 -11.99 12.04
N GLU A 237 -20.58 -11.74 10.87
CA GLU A 237 -21.41 -10.55 10.66
C GLU A 237 -22.62 -10.55 11.63
N ALA A 238 -22.95 -9.40 12.20
CA ALA A 238 -24.06 -9.29 13.15
C ALA A 238 -25.38 -9.69 12.48
N GLU A 239 -26.23 -10.45 13.17
CA GLU A 239 -27.56 -10.81 12.66
C GLU A 239 -28.37 -9.54 12.40
N ILE A 240 -29.08 -9.50 11.27
CA ILE A 240 -30.03 -8.41 11.00
C ILE A 240 -31.24 -8.64 11.90
N GLY A 241 -31.35 -7.83 12.96
CA GLY A 241 -32.46 -7.92 13.91
C GLY A 241 -33.81 -7.53 13.31
N GLU A 242 -34.88 -7.74 14.09
CA GLU A 242 -36.25 -7.39 13.69
C GLU A 242 -36.46 -5.88 13.48
N LYS A 243 -35.65 -5.05 14.15
CA LYS A 243 -35.69 -3.58 14.05
C LYS A 243 -34.61 -3.10 13.08
N SER A 244 -35.03 -2.31 12.10
CA SER A 244 -34.13 -1.65 11.14
C SER A 244 -33.04 -0.85 11.87
N GLU A 245 -31.80 -1.04 11.44
CA GLU A 245 -30.61 -0.35 11.97
C GLU A 245 -30.71 1.16 11.69
N TRP A 246 -31.33 1.57 10.58
CA TRP A 246 -31.63 2.97 10.28
C TRP A 246 -32.60 3.60 11.28
N LEU A 247 -33.51 2.84 11.90
CA LEU A 247 -34.36 3.37 12.96
C LEU A 247 -33.55 3.67 14.22
N ARG A 248 -32.56 2.83 14.57
CA ARG A 248 -31.64 3.09 15.70
C ARG A 248 -30.76 4.30 15.40
N ILE A 249 -30.21 4.40 14.19
CA ILE A 249 -29.47 5.58 13.74
C ILE A 249 -30.33 6.86 13.88
N ALA A 250 -31.60 6.81 13.45
CA ALA A 250 -32.52 7.93 13.59
C ALA A 250 -32.79 8.31 15.06
N GLN A 251 -32.94 7.32 15.94
CA GLN A 251 -33.12 7.54 17.38
C GLN A 251 -31.89 8.23 18.00
N LEU A 252 -30.69 7.79 17.63
CA LEU A 252 -29.45 8.41 18.05
C LEU A 252 -29.37 9.89 17.62
N TYR A 253 -29.54 10.20 16.34
CA TYR A 253 -29.45 11.59 15.88
C TYR A 253 -30.54 12.47 16.50
N LYS A 254 -31.75 11.95 16.72
CA LYS A 254 -32.80 12.67 17.45
C LYS A 254 -32.38 12.98 18.89
N ALA A 255 -31.74 12.04 19.57
CA ALA A 255 -31.23 12.25 20.92
C ALA A 255 -30.11 13.30 20.93
N LEU A 256 -29.17 13.21 20.00
CA LEU A 256 -28.07 14.18 19.86
C LEU A 256 -28.56 15.60 19.57
N LEU A 257 -29.57 15.76 18.70
CA LEU A 257 -30.19 17.08 18.41
C LEU A 257 -30.89 17.70 19.62
N SER A 258 -31.40 16.86 20.53
CA SER A 258 -32.14 17.31 21.72
C SER A 258 -31.25 17.55 22.94
N ASP A 259 -29.97 17.20 22.85
CA ASP A 259 -29.02 17.21 23.96
C ASP A 259 -28.04 18.38 23.82
N ASN A 260 -28.11 19.32 24.77
CA ASN A 260 -27.33 20.55 24.74
C ASN A 260 -25.81 20.34 24.92
N ARG A 261 -25.36 19.12 25.25
CA ARG A 261 -23.96 18.74 25.37
C ARG A 261 -23.27 18.58 24.01
N PHE A 262 -24.04 18.36 22.95
CA PHE A 262 -23.55 18.06 21.61
C PHE A 262 -23.95 19.13 20.60
N SER A 263 -23.19 19.23 19.51
CA SER A 263 -23.55 20.03 18.34
C SER A 263 -23.17 19.24 17.10
N LEU A 264 -24.12 19.03 16.18
CA LEU A 264 -23.82 18.41 14.89
C LEU A 264 -23.27 19.48 13.93
N ILE A 265 -22.16 19.17 13.26
CA ILE A 265 -21.52 20.05 12.28
C ILE A 265 -21.17 19.27 11.01
N GLY A 266 -21.14 19.97 9.87
CA GLY A 266 -20.68 19.39 8.60
C GLY A 266 -19.17 19.10 8.64
N PRO A 267 -18.68 18.10 7.91
CA PRO A 267 -17.25 17.81 7.84
C PRO A 267 -16.36 19.03 7.53
N HIS A 268 -16.72 19.89 6.57
CA HIS A 268 -15.94 21.09 6.27
C HIS A 268 -15.84 22.07 7.43
N LYS A 269 -16.82 22.10 8.34
CA LYS A 269 -16.83 22.98 9.52
C LYS A 269 -15.78 22.60 10.55
N VAL A 270 -15.23 21.39 10.47
CA VAL A 270 -14.07 21.02 11.30
C VAL A 270 -12.88 21.95 11.00
N LEU A 271 -12.73 22.43 9.77
CA LEU A 271 -11.65 23.34 9.38
C LEU A 271 -11.74 24.71 10.04
N ASP A 272 -12.92 25.12 10.54
CA ASP A 272 -13.09 26.37 11.28
C ASP A 272 -12.33 26.34 12.63
N PHE A 273 -11.87 25.17 13.06
CA PHE A 273 -11.08 24.95 14.28
C PHE A 273 -9.56 24.97 14.04
N LEU A 274 -9.08 25.23 12.82
CA LEU A 274 -7.63 25.26 12.52
C LEU A 274 -6.86 26.34 13.31
N GLU A 275 -7.53 27.39 13.74
CA GLU A 275 -6.95 28.50 14.51
C GLU A 275 -7.11 28.32 16.03
N CYS A 276 -7.71 27.22 16.48
CA CYS A 276 -7.81 26.92 17.91
C CYS A 276 -6.43 26.57 18.50
N PRO A 277 -6.19 26.86 19.79
CA PRO A 277 -5.00 26.36 20.48
C PRO A 277 -4.85 24.84 20.33
N GLY A 278 -3.67 24.36 19.93
CA GLY A 278 -3.40 22.93 19.69
C GLY A 278 -3.81 22.42 18.30
N ALA A 279 -4.41 23.25 17.44
CA ALA A 279 -4.70 22.93 16.05
C ALA A 279 -3.56 23.37 15.11
N GLY A 280 -3.67 22.99 13.84
CA GLY A 280 -2.81 23.53 12.78
C GLY A 280 -1.35 23.06 12.77
N ASN A 281 -0.97 22.13 13.65
CA ASN A 281 0.37 21.53 13.67
C ASN A 281 0.70 20.88 12.33
N ARG A 282 1.98 20.94 11.95
CA ARG A 282 2.49 20.36 10.71
C ARG A 282 3.05 18.98 10.98
N LEU A 283 2.29 17.96 10.62
CA LEU A 283 2.52 16.56 10.99
C LEU A 283 2.99 15.73 9.80
N ARG A 284 3.94 14.83 10.05
CA ARG A 284 4.27 13.69 9.17
C ARG A 284 3.55 12.48 9.74
N LEU A 285 2.61 11.91 9.00
CA LEU A 285 1.74 10.86 9.56
C LEU A 285 2.42 9.50 9.56
N GLU A 286 3.30 9.30 8.58
CA GLU A 286 4.15 8.13 8.41
C GLU A 286 5.36 8.14 9.35
N THR A 287 5.87 6.94 9.62
CA THR A 287 7.15 6.73 10.32
C THR A 287 8.00 5.71 9.56
N ALA A 288 9.26 5.54 9.95
CA ALA A 288 10.10 4.49 9.40
C ALA A 288 9.53 3.07 9.66
N ALA A 289 8.86 2.88 10.80
CA ALA A 289 8.20 1.63 11.16
C ALA A 289 6.87 1.41 10.42
N GLN A 290 6.12 2.50 10.17
CA GLN A 290 4.86 2.49 9.43
C GLN A 290 4.91 3.53 8.30
N PRO A 291 5.57 3.21 7.17
CA PRO A 291 5.74 4.15 6.06
C PRO A 291 4.43 4.44 5.33
N VAL A 292 3.44 3.54 5.47
CA VAL A 292 2.11 3.68 4.88
C VAL A 292 1.05 3.33 5.93
N PRO A 293 0.60 4.28 6.77
CA PRO A 293 -0.48 4.04 7.73
C PRO A 293 -1.81 3.76 7.01
N VAL A 294 -2.64 2.89 7.60
CA VAL A 294 -3.92 2.41 7.05
C VAL A 294 -4.95 2.25 8.17
N LYS A 295 -6.24 2.59 7.94
CA LYS A 295 -7.32 2.45 8.96
C LYS A 295 -7.34 1.09 9.66
N LYS A 296 -7.72 1.12 10.95
CA LYS A 296 -7.99 -0.04 11.84
C LYS A 296 -6.71 -0.73 12.33
N GLN A 297 -6.84 -1.88 13.01
CA GLN A 297 -5.70 -2.58 13.59
C GLN A 297 -4.65 -3.06 12.56
N ALA A 298 -3.42 -3.33 12.99
CA ALA A 298 -2.26 -3.70 12.16
C ALA A 298 -2.46 -4.84 11.14
N LYS A 299 -3.52 -5.65 11.27
CA LYS A 299 -3.94 -6.62 10.25
C LYS A 299 -4.37 -5.94 8.92
N TYR A 300 -4.62 -4.63 8.95
CA TYR A 300 -4.89 -3.77 7.80
C TYR A 300 -3.63 -3.00 7.44
N ASN A 301 -2.94 -3.47 6.40
CA ASN A 301 -1.77 -2.80 5.83
C ASN A 301 -1.74 -3.02 4.31
N VAL A 302 -0.84 -2.30 3.63
CA VAL A 302 -0.81 -2.27 2.16
C VAL A 302 -0.50 -3.60 1.49
N VAL A 303 0.11 -4.58 2.16
CA VAL A 303 0.36 -5.89 1.53
C VAL A 303 -0.93 -6.58 1.13
N ARG A 304 -2.04 -6.29 1.85
CA ARG A 304 -3.38 -6.80 1.55
C ARG A 304 -3.71 -6.63 0.07
N TRP A 305 -3.57 -5.41 -0.45
CA TRP A 305 -3.92 -5.10 -1.84
C TRP A 305 -2.75 -5.26 -2.82
N GLY A 306 -1.53 -5.46 -2.29
CA GLY A 306 -0.33 -5.64 -3.09
C GLY A 306 -0.14 -7.08 -3.54
N LEU A 307 -0.25 -8.04 -2.60
CA LEU A 307 0.34 -9.38 -2.75
C LEU A 307 -0.49 -10.54 -2.17
N THR A 308 -1.62 -10.30 -1.49
CA THR A 308 -2.26 -11.33 -0.66
C THR A 308 -3.50 -11.97 -1.26
N GLY A 309 -4.36 -11.20 -1.94
CA GLY A 309 -5.63 -11.66 -2.49
C GLY A 309 -5.48 -12.73 -3.58
N ARG A 310 -6.50 -12.90 -4.40
CA ARG A 310 -6.59 -14.04 -5.33
C ARG A 310 -5.36 -14.21 -6.23
N ASP A 311 -4.94 -13.15 -6.92
CA ASP A 311 -3.70 -13.11 -7.71
C ASP A 311 -3.18 -11.67 -7.86
N ASP A 312 -3.08 -10.97 -6.74
CA ASP A 312 -2.81 -9.53 -6.71
C ASP A 312 -1.49 -9.16 -7.37
N MET A 313 -0.44 -9.98 -7.20
CA MET A 313 0.83 -9.75 -7.87
C MET A 313 0.65 -9.72 -9.40
N ALA A 314 -0.06 -10.70 -9.98
CA ALA A 314 -0.30 -10.74 -11.41
C ALA A 314 -1.18 -9.58 -11.88
N LEU A 315 -2.25 -9.28 -11.15
CA LEU A 315 -3.17 -8.21 -11.48
C LEU A 315 -2.48 -6.83 -11.43
N ASN A 316 -1.74 -6.54 -10.37
CA ASN A 316 -0.98 -5.31 -10.24
C ASN A 316 0.10 -5.22 -11.33
N THR A 317 0.80 -6.32 -11.64
CA THR A 317 1.79 -6.36 -12.75
C THR A 317 1.13 -6.07 -14.11
N ALA A 318 -0.07 -6.60 -14.33
CA ALA A 318 -0.83 -6.35 -15.55
C ALA A 318 -1.24 -4.88 -15.67
N CYS A 319 -1.66 -4.26 -14.57
CA CYS A 319 -1.95 -2.83 -14.52
C CYS A 319 -0.69 -1.97 -14.76
N TRP A 320 0.49 -2.38 -14.25
CA TRP A 320 1.76 -1.72 -14.55
C TRP A 320 2.10 -1.72 -16.05
N ARG A 321 1.88 -2.84 -16.73
CA ARG A 321 2.06 -2.94 -18.20
C ARG A 321 1.13 -2.01 -18.95
N LEU A 322 -0.13 -1.95 -18.52
CA LEU A 322 -1.12 -1.04 -19.09
C LEU A 322 -0.76 0.43 -18.86
N TYR A 323 -0.30 0.78 -17.66
CA TYR A 323 0.19 2.12 -17.35
C TYR A 323 1.34 2.53 -18.29
N GLN A 324 2.35 1.66 -18.46
CA GLN A 324 3.44 1.94 -19.38
C GLN A 324 2.95 2.08 -20.83
N ALA A 325 2.08 1.18 -21.29
CA ALA A 325 1.51 1.27 -22.63
C ALA A 325 0.70 2.55 -22.86
N ILE A 326 -0.03 3.04 -21.85
CA ILE A 326 -0.77 4.31 -21.90
C ILE A 326 0.19 5.50 -21.89
N ALA A 327 1.27 5.44 -21.12
CA ALA A 327 2.27 6.50 -21.06
C ALA A 327 3.04 6.64 -22.39
N ASP A 328 3.36 5.52 -23.03
CA ASP A 328 4.12 5.47 -24.29
C ASP A 328 3.25 5.77 -25.53
N ASN A 329 1.92 5.77 -25.40
CA ASN A 329 0.99 5.99 -26.51
C ASN A 329 0.24 7.33 -26.38
N PRO A 330 0.60 8.35 -27.18
CA PRO A 330 -0.07 9.66 -27.13
C PRO A 330 -1.53 9.61 -27.61
N ALA A 331 -1.96 8.54 -28.30
CA ALA A 331 -3.36 8.36 -28.73
C ALA A 331 -4.27 7.82 -27.61
N CYS A 332 -3.74 7.47 -26.44
CA CYS A 332 -4.55 7.00 -25.32
C CYS A 332 -5.47 8.10 -24.77
N THR A 333 -6.71 7.71 -24.52
CA THR A 333 -7.80 8.61 -24.15
C THR A 333 -8.05 8.62 -22.65
N ASP A 334 -8.86 9.57 -22.18
CA ASP A 334 -9.36 9.57 -20.79
C ASP A 334 -10.17 8.30 -20.47
N ALA A 335 -10.79 7.66 -21.46
CA ALA A 335 -11.46 6.37 -21.26
C ALA A 335 -10.46 5.25 -20.94
N ASP A 336 -9.27 5.26 -21.54
CA ASP A 336 -8.21 4.28 -21.25
C ASP A 336 -7.67 4.45 -19.83
N ARG A 337 -7.43 5.69 -19.43
CA ARG A 337 -6.96 6.04 -18.07
C ARG A 337 -8.00 5.69 -17.02
N ARG A 338 -9.27 5.94 -17.33
CA ARG A 338 -10.42 5.57 -16.50
C ARG A 338 -10.54 4.06 -16.34
N GLU A 339 -10.39 3.30 -17.42
CA GLU A 339 -10.38 1.85 -17.38
C GLU A 339 -9.21 1.30 -16.55
N LEU A 340 -8.02 1.89 -16.70
CA LEU A 340 -6.87 1.55 -15.86
C LEU A 340 -7.18 1.79 -14.37
N CYS A 341 -7.74 2.94 -14.01
CA CYS A 341 -8.12 3.24 -12.61
C CYS A 341 -9.13 2.21 -12.08
N TYR A 342 -10.14 1.84 -12.88
CA TYR A 342 -11.10 0.80 -12.53
C TYR A 342 -10.42 -0.56 -12.29
N LEU A 343 -9.58 -1.01 -13.22
CA LEU A 343 -8.83 -2.28 -13.10
C LEU A 343 -7.86 -2.26 -11.92
N TRP A 344 -7.42 -1.08 -11.47
CA TRP A 344 -6.59 -0.91 -10.28
C TRP A 344 -7.35 -0.74 -8.96
N SER A 345 -8.68 -0.84 -8.96
CA SER A 345 -9.48 -0.70 -7.73
C SER A 345 -9.11 -1.75 -6.67
N SER A 346 -9.00 -1.30 -5.43
CA SER A 346 -8.67 -2.13 -4.26
C SER A 346 -9.64 -3.29 -4.06
N ASP A 347 -10.90 -3.13 -4.47
CA ASP A 347 -11.96 -4.13 -4.32
C ASP A 347 -11.66 -5.45 -5.03
N PHE A 348 -10.89 -5.41 -6.13
CA PHE A 348 -10.51 -6.61 -6.87
C PHE A 348 -9.40 -7.42 -6.19
N ARG A 349 -8.75 -6.87 -5.16
CA ARG A 349 -7.62 -7.46 -4.45
C ARG A 349 -8.00 -8.09 -3.10
N THR A 350 -9.29 -8.14 -2.77
CA THR A 350 -9.75 -8.69 -1.48
C THR A 350 -10.69 -9.87 -1.69
N HIS A 351 -11.85 -9.92 -1.03
CA HIS A 351 -12.77 -11.08 -1.06
C HIS A 351 -13.67 -11.07 -2.31
N ILE A 352 -13.07 -10.85 -3.47
CA ILE A 352 -13.79 -10.73 -4.75
C ILE A 352 -14.53 -12.03 -5.10
N THR A 353 -15.77 -11.90 -5.57
CA THR A 353 -16.57 -13.03 -6.07
C THR A 353 -16.00 -13.61 -7.38
N ALA A 354 -16.35 -14.86 -7.69
CA ALA A 354 -15.83 -15.54 -8.88
C ALA A 354 -16.29 -14.86 -10.19
N GLU A 355 -17.56 -14.44 -10.25
CA GLU A 355 -18.14 -13.77 -11.41
C GLU A 355 -17.50 -12.40 -11.66
N ARG A 356 -17.36 -11.58 -10.60
CA ARG A 356 -16.69 -10.28 -10.70
C ARG A 356 -15.22 -10.42 -11.13
N TRP A 357 -14.54 -11.46 -10.66
CA TRP A 357 -13.18 -11.78 -11.10
C TRP A 357 -13.11 -12.09 -12.60
N GLN A 358 -14.02 -12.92 -13.11
CA GLN A 358 -14.08 -13.27 -14.54
C GLN A 358 -14.39 -12.05 -15.42
N ASN A 359 -15.33 -11.19 -14.99
CA ASN A 359 -15.64 -9.95 -15.69
C ASN A 359 -14.41 -9.01 -15.73
N MET A 360 -13.77 -8.80 -14.58
CA MET A 360 -12.54 -8.00 -14.50
C MET A 360 -11.44 -8.55 -15.40
N GLN A 361 -11.20 -9.87 -15.40
CA GLN A 361 -10.22 -10.51 -16.29
C GLN A 361 -10.53 -10.31 -17.77
N SER A 362 -11.82 -10.35 -18.15
CA SER A 362 -12.27 -10.10 -19.53
C SER A 362 -11.96 -8.67 -19.95
N ARG A 363 -12.28 -7.68 -19.10
CA ARG A 363 -11.97 -6.26 -19.33
C ARG A 363 -10.47 -6.00 -19.40
N LEU A 364 -9.70 -6.59 -18.49
CA LEU A 364 -8.24 -6.52 -18.48
C LEU A 364 -7.67 -7.06 -19.79
N THR A 365 -8.11 -8.23 -20.22
CA THR A 365 -7.65 -8.87 -21.46
C THR A 365 -7.97 -8.02 -22.68
N ALA A 366 -9.19 -7.50 -22.77
CA ALA A 366 -9.60 -6.63 -23.88
C ALA A 366 -8.75 -5.35 -23.96
N LEU A 367 -8.47 -4.72 -22.82
CA LEU A 367 -7.62 -3.54 -22.77
C LEU A 367 -6.16 -3.86 -23.14
N GLN A 368 -5.63 -4.98 -22.63
CA GLN A 368 -4.27 -5.43 -22.93
C GLN A 368 -4.09 -5.75 -24.41
N GLN A 369 -5.01 -6.47 -25.04
CA GLN A 369 -4.95 -6.79 -26.47
C GLN A 369 -4.93 -5.53 -27.35
N ARG A 370 -5.57 -4.45 -26.90
CA ARG A 370 -5.62 -3.18 -27.63
C ARG A 370 -4.37 -2.33 -27.41
N LEU A 371 -3.82 -2.29 -26.21
CA LEU A 371 -2.79 -1.32 -25.82
C LEU A 371 -1.39 -1.90 -25.65
N VAL A 372 -1.28 -3.14 -25.19
CA VAL A 372 0.02 -3.74 -24.83
C VAL A 372 0.53 -4.50 -26.06
N PRO A 373 1.63 -4.05 -26.68
CA PRO A 373 2.19 -4.78 -27.80
C PRO A 373 2.65 -6.17 -27.36
N PRO A 374 2.60 -7.18 -28.25
CA PRO A 374 3.20 -8.48 -27.95
C PRO A 374 4.68 -8.29 -27.59
N CYS A 375 5.11 -8.92 -26.50
CA CYS A 375 6.47 -8.80 -26.01
C CYS A 375 7.45 -9.24 -27.12
N PRO A 376 8.45 -8.41 -27.49
CA PRO A 376 9.46 -8.82 -28.44
C PRO A 376 10.17 -10.09 -27.94
N ALA A 377 10.29 -11.10 -28.82
CA ALA A 377 11.14 -12.25 -28.53
C ALA A 377 12.57 -11.77 -28.25
N HIS A 378 13.20 -12.34 -27.21
CA HIS A 378 14.51 -11.90 -26.76
C HIS A 378 15.55 -11.87 -27.88
N VAL A 379 16.24 -10.73 -27.98
CA VAL A 379 17.48 -10.60 -28.74
C VAL A 379 18.55 -11.46 -28.05
N ARG A 380 18.99 -12.51 -28.74
CA ARG A 380 20.17 -13.31 -28.35
C ARG A 380 21.38 -12.37 -28.22
N ILE A 381 22.01 -12.35 -27.05
CA ILE A 381 23.30 -11.68 -26.87
C ILE A 381 24.36 -12.58 -27.54
N PRO A 382 25.18 -12.07 -28.48
CA PRO A 382 26.26 -12.85 -29.07
C PRO A 382 27.29 -13.25 -28.00
N SER A 383 27.74 -14.49 -28.04
CA SER A 383 28.88 -14.97 -27.26
C SER A 383 30.17 -14.32 -27.77
N GLY A 384 30.86 -13.59 -26.89
CA GLY A 384 32.18 -13.02 -27.17
C GLY A 384 33.29 -13.75 -26.41
N LYS A 385 34.53 -13.59 -26.88
CA LYS A 385 35.72 -13.90 -26.05
C LYS A 385 35.73 -13.01 -24.81
N LYS A 386 36.35 -13.49 -23.72
CA LYS A 386 36.53 -12.74 -22.46
C LYS A 386 37.01 -11.30 -22.75
N PRO A 387 36.21 -10.26 -22.46
CA PRO A 387 36.64 -8.89 -22.62
C PRO A 387 37.74 -8.62 -21.57
N GLN A 388 38.73 -7.78 -21.91
CA GLN A 388 39.87 -7.47 -21.04
C GLN A 388 39.57 -6.86 -19.65
N PRO A 389 38.44 -6.17 -19.34
CA PRO A 389 38.26 -5.48 -18.07
C PRO A 389 37.88 -6.40 -16.89
N PHE A 390 37.70 -7.71 -17.09
CA PHE A 390 37.32 -8.65 -16.02
C PHE A 390 38.49 -9.51 -15.57
N THR A 391 38.87 -9.39 -14.30
CA THR A 391 39.69 -10.38 -13.59
C THR A 391 38.76 -11.32 -12.82
N THR A 392 39.02 -12.63 -12.92
CA THR A 392 38.18 -13.66 -12.31
C THR A 392 39.08 -14.65 -11.58
N GLY A 393 38.68 -15.07 -10.39
CA GLY A 393 39.40 -16.07 -9.59
C GLY A 393 38.42 -16.92 -8.78
N GLN A 394 38.89 -18.06 -8.30
CA GLN A 394 38.12 -18.89 -7.38
C GLN A 394 38.97 -19.20 -6.15
N GLU A 395 38.40 -18.92 -4.97
CA GLU A 395 39.00 -19.18 -3.66
C GLU A 395 38.07 -20.11 -2.89
N GLY A 396 38.37 -21.41 -2.91
CA GLY A 396 37.49 -22.43 -2.34
C GLY A 396 36.09 -22.41 -2.98
N SER A 397 35.07 -22.11 -2.18
CA SER A 397 33.67 -21.99 -2.63
C SER A 397 33.31 -20.61 -3.17
N PHE A 398 34.23 -19.65 -3.15
CA PHE A 398 33.95 -18.29 -3.58
C PHE A 398 34.45 -18.03 -5.00
N PHE A 399 33.57 -17.49 -5.84
CA PHE A 399 33.93 -16.98 -7.16
C PHE A 399 34.08 -15.46 -7.08
N ILE A 400 35.24 -14.94 -7.48
CA ILE A 400 35.60 -13.54 -7.38
C ILE A 400 35.64 -12.94 -8.77
N ILE A 401 35.00 -11.78 -8.91
CA ILE A 401 34.89 -11.00 -10.13
C ILE A 401 35.37 -9.60 -9.81
N GLU A 402 36.30 -9.08 -10.60
CA GLU A 402 36.89 -7.77 -10.35
C GLU A 402 37.04 -6.99 -11.66
N THR A 403 36.62 -5.73 -11.63
CA THR A 403 36.79 -4.74 -12.70
C THR A 403 37.61 -3.56 -12.17
N ALA A 404 37.81 -2.52 -13.00
CA ALA A 404 38.44 -1.29 -12.53
C ALA A 404 37.62 -0.57 -11.44
N THR A 405 36.29 -0.71 -11.43
CA THR A 405 35.37 0.05 -10.59
C THR A 405 34.72 -0.75 -9.47
N GLN A 406 34.62 -2.07 -9.61
CA GLN A 406 33.95 -2.91 -8.63
C GLN A 406 34.65 -4.24 -8.37
N LYS A 407 34.34 -4.83 -7.22
CA LYS A 407 34.65 -6.22 -6.87
C LYS A 407 33.37 -6.90 -6.42
N LEU A 408 33.16 -8.15 -6.83
CA LEU A 408 32.03 -8.98 -6.43
C LEU A 408 32.55 -10.36 -6.03
N ARG A 409 32.14 -10.84 -4.86
CA ARG A 409 32.44 -12.19 -4.36
C ARG A 409 31.13 -12.96 -4.20
N LEU A 410 31.00 -14.08 -4.89
CA LEU A 410 29.82 -14.93 -4.93
C LEU A 410 30.10 -16.26 -4.24
N ASN A 411 29.17 -16.74 -3.42
CA ASN A 411 29.27 -18.04 -2.75
C ASN A 411 28.62 -19.14 -3.60
N LEU A 412 29.45 -19.99 -4.22
CA LEU A 412 28.99 -21.10 -5.08
C LEU A 412 28.33 -22.24 -4.29
N ARG A 413 28.59 -22.36 -2.98
CA ARG A 413 27.88 -23.32 -2.09
C ARG A 413 26.49 -22.86 -1.66
N ARG A 414 26.13 -21.60 -2.00
CA ARG A 414 24.90 -20.93 -1.58
C ARG A 414 24.25 -20.20 -2.75
N GLY A 415 24.19 -20.86 -3.91
CA GLY A 415 23.43 -20.43 -5.08
C GLY A 415 23.86 -19.08 -5.62
N MET A 416 25.16 -18.79 -5.63
CA MET A 416 25.70 -17.48 -5.98
C MET A 416 25.16 -16.35 -5.10
N ALA A 417 24.88 -16.60 -3.81
CA ALA A 417 24.64 -15.53 -2.85
C ALA A 417 25.82 -14.55 -2.85
N ILE A 418 25.51 -13.25 -2.74
CA ILE A 418 26.53 -12.20 -2.71
C ILE A 418 27.14 -12.23 -1.31
N ASP A 419 28.38 -12.68 -1.28
CA ASP A 419 29.17 -12.70 -0.06
C ASP A 419 29.74 -11.31 0.24
N GLY A 420 30.14 -10.58 -0.81
CA GLY A 420 30.48 -9.17 -0.71
C GLY A 420 30.46 -8.48 -2.07
N TRP A 421 30.04 -7.22 -2.09
CA TRP A 421 30.12 -6.35 -3.26
C TRP A 421 30.72 -5.00 -2.89
N TRP A 422 31.73 -4.57 -3.64
CA TRP A 422 32.47 -3.33 -3.44
C TRP A 422 32.28 -2.41 -4.63
N ASN A 423 31.97 -1.15 -4.35
CA ASN A 423 32.29 -0.04 -5.24
C ASN A 423 33.62 0.56 -4.79
N LYS A 424 34.68 0.37 -5.59
CA LYS A 424 36.06 0.72 -5.23
C LYS A 424 36.27 2.22 -5.02
N GLN A 425 35.36 3.05 -5.53
CA GLN A 425 35.40 4.50 -5.35
C GLN A 425 34.76 4.96 -4.04
N LEU A 426 33.87 4.15 -3.44
CA LEU A 426 33.09 4.54 -2.27
C LEU A 426 33.57 3.92 -0.96
N SER A 427 34.13 2.71 -0.99
CA SER A 427 34.53 2.00 0.22
C SER A 427 35.58 0.92 -0.04
N SER A 428 36.52 0.75 0.90
CA SER A 428 37.43 -0.39 0.97
C SER A 428 36.75 -1.65 1.52
N ALA A 429 35.69 -1.49 2.32
CA ALA A 429 34.84 -2.56 2.82
C ALA A 429 33.68 -2.85 1.84
N PRO A 430 33.15 -4.09 1.77
CA PRO A 430 32.00 -4.36 0.92
C PRO A 430 30.82 -3.53 1.39
N LEU A 431 30.05 -2.96 0.46
CA LEU A 431 28.86 -2.17 0.79
C LEU A 431 27.69 -3.07 1.18
N ILE A 432 27.52 -4.17 0.45
CA ILE A 432 26.53 -5.22 0.77
C ILE A 432 27.23 -6.57 0.76
N GLY A 433 26.67 -7.53 1.50
CA GLY A 433 27.28 -8.85 1.59
C GLY A 433 26.50 -9.81 2.46
N THR A 434 27.15 -10.90 2.82
CA THR A 434 26.63 -11.85 3.81
C THR A 434 27.22 -11.48 5.17
N LEU A 435 26.37 -11.31 6.19
CA LEU A 435 26.83 -11.30 7.57
C LEU A 435 26.82 -12.75 8.07
N PRO A 436 27.99 -13.36 8.34
CA PRO A 436 28.06 -14.78 8.67
C PRO A 436 27.53 -15.06 10.08
N HIS A 437 27.17 -16.32 10.33
CA HIS A 437 26.96 -16.83 11.68
C HIS A 437 28.10 -16.41 12.62
N GLY A 438 27.74 -15.89 13.80
CA GLY A 438 28.69 -15.38 14.79
C GLY A 438 29.18 -13.95 14.52
N TYR A 439 28.68 -13.25 13.50
CA TYR A 439 28.95 -11.81 13.31
C TYR A 439 28.42 -10.99 14.49
N PHE A 440 27.20 -11.30 14.94
CA PHE A 440 26.63 -10.71 16.14
C PHE A 440 26.88 -11.63 17.34
N ASP A 441 27.35 -11.05 18.44
CA ASP A 441 27.36 -11.68 19.75
C ASP A 441 25.96 -11.58 20.39
N ASP A 442 24.97 -12.15 19.72
CA ASP A 442 23.58 -12.25 20.17
C ASP A 442 22.92 -13.49 19.54
N ILE A 443 22.36 -14.37 20.38
CA ILE A 443 21.74 -15.63 19.94
C ILE A 443 20.53 -15.43 19.02
N GLN A 444 19.80 -14.32 19.15
CA GLN A 444 18.66 -13.98 18.29
C GLN A 444 19.12 -13.65 16.87
N PHE A 445 20.40 -13.28 16.70
CA PHE A 445 21.01 -12.94 15.42
C PHE A 445 22.08 -13.94 14.98
N GLY A 446 22.08 -15.15 15.56
CA GLY A 446 23.03 -16.23 15.25
C GLY A 446 22.79 -16.95 13.92
N MET A 447 22.26 -16.29 12.90
CA MET A 447 21.98 -16.87 11.58
C MET A 447 22.86 -16.21 10.50
N ASP A 448 23.09 -16.88 9.37
CA ASP A 448 23.71 -16.22 8.21
C ASP A 448 22.69 -15.28 7.52
N TYR A 449 23.08 -14.04 7.26
CA TYR A 449 22.26 -13.05 6.56
C TYR A 449 22.70 -12.86 5.11
N TYR A 450 22.41 -13.85 4.27
CA TYR A 450 22.78 -13.85 2.85
C TYR A 450 22.16 -12.69 2.05
N THR A 451 22.87 -12.23 1.02
CA THR A 451 22.38 -11.26 0.03
C THR A 451 22.11 -11.92 -1.32
N GLY A 452 21.05 -11.50 -2.02
CA GLY A 452 20.73 -11.91 -3.39
C GLY A 452 20.01 -13.25 -3.53
N HIS A 453 19.42 -13.76 -2.45
CA HIS A 453 18.71 -15.04 -2.40
C HIS A 453 17.19 -14.84 -2.32
N PHE A 454 16.41 -15.90 -2.53
CA PHE A 454 14.98 -15.93 -2.25
C PHE A 454 14.64 -16.93 -1.14
N VAL A 455 13.49 -16.70 -0.50
CA VAL A 455 12.90 -17.59 0.48
C VAL A 455 11.40 -17.69 0.22
N LEU A 456 10.92 -18.91 0.00
CA LEU A 456 9.51 -19.29 0.03
C LEU A 456 9.25 -20.03 1.35
N GLU A 457 8.42 -19.45 2.21
CA GLU A 457 7.96 -20.08 3.45
C GLU A 457 6.53 -20.56 3.29
N VAL A 458 6.31 -21.85 3.57
CA VAL A 458 4.99 -22.50 3.49
C VAL A 458 4.71 -23.11 4.85
N ALA A 459 3.51 -22.86 5.38
CA ALA A 459 3.11 -23.36 6.68
C ALA A 459 3.29 -24.89 6.79
N GLY A 460 3.96 -25.35 7.85
CA GLY A 460 4.22 -26.76 8.11
C GLY A 460 5.24 -27.44 7.18
N ARG A 461 5.98 -26.69 6.36
CA ARG A 461 7.03 -27.23 5.47
C ARG A 461 8.36 -26.53 5.68
N HIS A 462 9.44 -27.19 5.27
CA HIS A 462 10.75 -26.54 5.20
C HIS A 462 10.75 -25.40 4.17
N LYS A 463 11.53 -24.36 4.45
CA LYS A 463 11.70 -23.22 3.53
C LYS A 463 12.31 -23.69 2.22
N ILE A 464 11.80 -23.16 1.10
CA ILE A 464 12.36 -23.37 -0.23
C ILE A 464 13.20 -22.14 -0.56
N THR A 465 14.48 -22.33 -0.92
CA THR A 465 15.42 -21.24 -1.19
C THR A 465 16.29 -21.58 -2.39
N ASP A 466 17.00 -20.59 -2.93
CA ASP A 466 18.10 -20.79 -3.87
C ASP A 466 19.46 -21.04 -3.21
N LEU A 467 19.54 -21.24 -1.89
CA LEU A 467 20.80 -21.38 -1.14
C LEU A 467 21.39 -22.81 -1.22
N VAL A 468 21.61 -23.31 -2.44
CA VAL A 468 22.19 -24.64 -2.71
C VAL A 468 23.53 -24.55 -3.43
N ALA A 469 24.34 -25.60 -3.43
CA ALA A 469 25.58 -25.59 -4.21
C ALA A 469 25.28 -25.58 -5.72
N VAL A 470 26.02 -24.76 -6.48
CA VAL A 470 25.85 -24.60 -7.93
C VAL A 470 27.18 -24.47 -8.65
N GLU A 471 27.19 -24.89 -9.91
CA GLU A 471 28.27 -24.64 -10.87
C GLU A 471 27.73 -23.74 -11.99
N PRO A 472 27.97 -22.43 -11.95
CA PRO A 472 27.36 -21.52 -12.89
C PRO A 472 28.01 -21.60 -14.28
N ARG A 473 27.19 -21.54 -15.31
CA ARG A 473 27.64 -21.26 -16.68
C ARG A 473 27.97 -19.78 -16.80
N ILE A 474 29.17 -19.48 -17.31
CA ILE A 474 29.66 -18.11 -17.46
C ILE A 474 29.62 -17.72 -18.93
N GLU A 475 28.96 -16.62 -19.23
CA GLU A 475 28.91 -16.00 -20.56
C GLU A 475 29.47 -14.58 -20.50
N TYR A 476 30.18 -14.18 -21.55
CA TYR A 476 30.74 -12.84 -21.68
C TYR A 476 30.05 -12.08 -22.81
N GLY A 477 29.42 -10.95 -22.47
CA GLY A 477 28.95 -9.96 -23.42
C GLY A 477 29.98 -8.86 -23.67
N LYS A 478 29.64 -7.87 -24.51
CA LYS A 478 30.56 -6.76 -24.86
C LYS A 478 31.00 -5.91 -23.66
N LYS A 479 30.10 -5.70 -22.69
CA LYS A 479 30.31 -4.84 -21.50
C LYS A 479 29.81 -5.50 -20.20
N ASN A 480 29.45 -6.77 -20.24
CA ASN A 480 28.93 -7.47 -19.08
C ASN A 480 29.43 -8.91 -19.03
N MET A 481 29.46 -9.46 -17.82
CA MET A 481 29.61 -10.88 -17.57
C MET A 481 28.33 -11.41 -16.94
N ILE A 482 27.88 -12.57 -17.39
CA ILE A 482 26.63 -13.20 -16.96
C ILE A 482 26.96 -14.58 -16.40
N LEU A 483 26.56 -14.83 -15.16
CA LEU A 483 26.63 -16.13 -14.52
C LEU A 483 25.22 -16.68 -14.38
N THR A 484 25.00 -17.91 -14.83
CA THR A 484 23.68 -18.55 -14.83
C THR A 484 23.77 -19.91 -14.18
N ALA A 485 22.88 -20.19 -13.23
CA ALA A 485 22.73 -21.50 -12.63
C ALA A 485 21.25 -21.89 -12.59
N GLU A 486 20.96 -23.15 -12.90
CA GLU A 486 19.64 -23.73 -12.68
C GLU A 486 19.59 -24.35 -11.29
N ILE A 487 18.55 -24.03 -10.53
CA ILE A 487 18.39 -24.44 -9.14
C ILE A 487 17.11 -25.26 -9.05
N PRO A 488 17.19 -26.58 -8.78
CA PRO A 488 16.02 -27.41 -8.60
C PRO A 488 15.32 -27.03 -7.29
N THR A 489 13.99 -26.87 -7.34
CA THR A 489 13.16 -26.71 -6.14
C THR A 489 12.00 -27.69 -6.18
N PRO A 490 11.38 -28.02 -5.03
CA PRO A 490 10.25 -28.94 -4.98
C PRO A 490 9.01 -28.52 -5.81
N VAL A 491 8.93 -27.24 -6.20
CA VAL A 491 7.79 -26.66 -6.95
C VAL A 491 8.14 -26.33 -8.40
N GLY A 492 9.34 -26.70 -8.85
CA GLY A 492 9.87 -26.48 -10.20
C GLY A 492 11.24 -25.78 -10.19
N PRO A 493 11.99 -25.78 -11.30
CA PRO A 493 13.31 -25.17 -11.34
C PRO A 493 13.23 -23.64 -11.31
N VAL A 494 14.30 -23.02 -10.79
CA VAL A 494 14.53 -21.57 -10.87
C VAL A 494 15.88 -21.34 -11.53
N ILE A 495 15.90 -20.58 -12.63
CA ILE A 495 17.16 -20.14 -13.23
C ILE A 495 17.57 -18.84 -12.56
N LYS A 496 18.70 -18.86 -11.86
CA LYS A 496 19.29 -17.68 -11.26
C LYS A 496 20.38 -17.12 -12.15
N THR A 497 20.35 -15.81 -12.35
CA THR A 497 21.32 -15.09 -13.17
C THR A 497 21.95 -13.95 -12.38
N ILE A 498 23.28 -13.83 -12.40
CA ILE A 498 24.01 -12.65 -11.93
C ILE A 498 24.66 -11.97 -13.12
N ARG A 499 24.31 -10.72 -13.39
CA ARG A 499 24.96 -9.89 -14.42
C ARG A 499 25.83 -8.84 -13.75
N VAL A 500 27.06 -8.71 -14.20
CA VAL A 500 28.04 -7.74 -13.69
C VAL A 500 28.45 -6.81 -14.83
N ASP A 501 28.36 -5.50 -14.61
CA ASP A 501 28.81 -4.50 -15.57
C ASP A 501 30.33 -4.32 -15.53
N ALA A 502 30.96 -4.13 -16.70
CA ALA A 502 32.40 -3.98 -16.83
C ALA A 502 32.91 -2.60 -16.40
N ILE A 503 32.06 -1.57 -16.49
CA ILE A 503 32.42 -0.16 -16.41
C ILE A 503 31.80 0.44 -15.15
N GLU A 504 30.49 0.31 -14.98
CA GLU A 504 29.77 0.90 -13.86
C GLU A 504 29.75 -0.06 -12.66
N PRO A 505 29.81 0.44 -11.41
CA PRO A 505 29.58 -0.35 -10.22
C PRO A 505 28.09 -0.71 -10.13
N ARG A 506 27.72 -1.74 -10.90
CA ARG A 506 26.35 -2.21 -11.10
C ARG A 506 26.33 -3.72 -11.20
N ILE A 507 25.36 -4.33 -10.52
CA ILE A 507 25.05 -5.75 -10.61
C ILE A 507 23.54 -5.94 -10.83
N GLU A 508 23.17 -7.02 -11.51
CA GLU A 508 21.78 -7.44 -11.63
C GLU A 508 21.60 -8.87 -11.14
N ILE A 509 20.49 -9.13 -10.45
CA ILE A 509 20.10 -10.43 -9.92
C ILE A 509 18.78 -10.80 -10.59
N GLY A 510 18.80 -11.86 -11.38
CA GLY A 510 17.63 -12.42 -12.04
C GLY A 510 17.19 -13.73 -11.40
N HIS A 511 15.89 -13.87 -11.19
CA HIS A 511 15.22 -15.14 -10.86
C HIS A 511 14.18 -15.42 -11.93
N HIS A 512 14.34 -16.51 -12.66
CA HIS A 512 13.36 -17.00 -13.62
C HIS A 512 12.72 -18.27 -13.09
N PHE A 513 11.49 -18.13 -12.60
CA PHE A 513 10.68 -19.19 -12.01
C PHE A 513 9.99 -20.00 -13.11
N HIS A 514 10.11 -21.32 -13.03
CA HIS A 514 9.34 -22.28 -13.83
C HIS A 514 8.40 -23.07 -12.92
N TRP A 515 7.62 -22.36 -12.10
CA TRP A 515 6.72 -22.95 -11.12
C TRP A 515 5.30 -23.01 -11.70
N PRO A 516 4.82 -24.17 -12.17
CA PRO A 516 3.47 -24.27 -12.72
C PRO A 516 2.39 -23.98 -11.67
N ALA A 517 2.67 -24.31 -10.41
CA ALA A 517 1.80 -24.01 -9.27
C ALA A 517 2.66 -23.73 -8.03
N CYS A 518 2.57 -22.51 -7.51
CA CYS A 518 3.24 -22.09 -6.28
C CYS A 518 2.28 -22.25 -5.09
N PRO A 519 2.61 -23.01 -4.03
CA PRO A 519 1.76 -23.15 -2.86
C PRO A 519 1.59 -21.82 -2.12
N LEU A 520 0.47 -21.66 -1.42
CA LEU A 520 0.25 -20.49 -0.56
C LEU A 520 1.34 -20.40 0.52
N GLY A 521 1.90 -19.19 0.70
CA GLY A 521 3.01 -18.93 1.61
C GLY A 521 3.50 -17.49 1.47
N THR A 522 4.73 -17.23 1.93
CA THR A 522 5.41 -15.94 1.71
C THR A 522 6.61 -16.15 0.78
N LEU A 523 6.66 -15.43 -0.35
CA LEU A 523 7.81 -15.45 -1.26
C LEU A 523 8.52 -14.09 -1.21
N ARG A 524 9.71 -14.09 -0.62
CA ARG A 524 10.58 -12.94 -0.44
C ARG A 524 11.85 -13.15 -1.25
N LEU A 525 12.26 -12.12 -1.98
CA LEU A 525 13.25 -12.19 -3.03
C LEU A 525 14.31 -11.11 -2.81
N GLY A 526 15.52 -11.40 -3.27
CA GLY A 526 16.56 -10.39 -3.46
C GLY A 526 16.92 -9.64 -2.19
N HIS A 527 17.01 -10.34 -1.06
CA HIS A 527 17.47 -9.72 0.18
C HIS A 527 18.77 -8.96 -0.04
N VAL A 528 18.85 -7.70 0.38
CA VAL A 528 20.05 -6.88 0.30
C VAL A 528 20.45 -6.48 1.71
N THR A 529 21.55 -7.03 2.21
CA THR A 529 22.10 -6.74 3.53
C THR A 529 23.24 -5.73 3.43
N LEU A 530 23.10 -4.58 4.10
CA LEU A 530 24.19 -3.62 4.21
C LEU A 530 25.27 -4.16 5.16
N ASN A 531 26.52 -3.85 4.86
CA ASN A 531 27.63 -4.11 5.75
C ASN A 531 27.73 -3.00 6.82
N PRO A 532 27.57 -3.30 8.12
CA PRO A 532 27.65 -2.29 9.17
C PRO A 532 28.99 -1.55 9.22
N ASP A 533 30.09 -2.20 8.83
CA ASP A 533 31.42 -1.59 8.83
C ASP A 533 31.62 -0.57 7.71
N ALA A 534 30.72 -0.59 6.71
CA ALA A 534 30.80 0.31 5.59
C ALA A 534 29.95 1.57 5.77
N PHE A 535 28.96 1.61 6.67
CA PHE A 535 27.99 2.71 6.76
C PHE A 535 27.94 3.34 8.16
N ASP A 536 27.65 4.64 8.21
CA ASP A 536 27.48 5.39 9.46
C ASP A 536 26.11 5.13 10.07
N GLY A 537 26.08 4.27 11.09
CA GLY A 537 24.88 3.87 11.83
C GLY A 537 24.02 5.03 12.36
N SER A 538 24.62 6.18 12.65
CA SER A 538 23.91 7.35 13.21
C SER A 538 23.06 8.11 12.19
N SER A 539 23.30 7.88 10.89
CA SER A 539 22.66 8.61 9.79
C SER A 539 21.95 7.70 8.79
N LEU A 540 21.63 6.47 9.22
CA LEU A 540 20.96 5.51 8.35
C LEU A 540 19.58 6.00 7.93
N PHE A 541 19.26 5.76 6.66
CA PHE A 541 17.97 6.06 6.07
C PHE A 541 17.56 5.02 5.03
N PHE A 542 16.25 4.95 4.75
CA PHE A 542 15.74 4.42 3.49
C PHE A 542 14.87 5.46 2.77
N ARG A 543 14.75 5.30 1.45
CA ARG A 543 13.99 6.20 0.59
C ARG A 543 13.27 5.46 -0.52
N SER A 544 12.01 5.82 -0.78
CA SER A 544 11.16 5.22 -1.82
C SER A 544 10.01 6.14 -2.20
N HIS A 545 9.43 5.94 -3.38
CA HIS A 545 8.14 6.53 -3.73
C HIS A 545 7.00 5.63 -3.25
N ASN A 546 6.02 6.19 -2.55
CA ASN A 546 4.79 5.48 -2.18
C ASN A 546 3.59 6.23 -2.77
N GLY A 547 3.56 6.34 -4.10
CA GLY A 547 2.45 6.89 -4.87
C GLY A 547 2.57 8.36 -5.27
N GLY A 548 3.57 9.08 -4.75
CA GLY A 548 3.90 10.46 -5.14
C GLY A 548 5.01 10.59 -6.18
N TYR A 549 5.29 11.82 -6.63
CA TYR A 549 6.42 12.14 -7.53
C TYR A 549 7.74 12.34 -6.79
N THR A 550 7.67 12.80 -5.55
CA THR A 550 8.83 13.05 -4.70
C THR A 550 9.03 11.84 -3.79
N PRO A 551 10.25 11.28 -3.69
CA PRO A 551 10.50 10.14 -2.85
C PRO A 551 10.46 10.54 -1.36
N GLU A 552 9.89 9.67 -0.54
CA GLU A 552 9.81 9.84 0.90
C GLU A 552 11.08 9.26 1.54
N THR A 553 11.69 10.01 2.47
CA THR A 553 12.94 9.63 3.15
C THR A 553 12.67 9.41 4.62
N PHE A 554 13.06 8.25 5.12
CA PHE A 554 12.84 7.80 6.49
C PHE A 554 14.18 7.60 7.17
N LEU A 555 14.45 8.37 8.21
CA LEU A 555 15.63 8.21 9.05
C LEU A 555 15.35 7.12 10.09
N LEU A 556 16.33 6.26 10.34
CA LEU A 556 16.17 5.14 11.28
C LEU A 556 16.42 5.58 12.73
N HIS A 557 17.33 6.52 12.97
CA HIS A 557 17.70 7.01 14.30
C HIS A 557 18.05 5.92 15.33
N GLY A 558 18.49 4.75 14.88
CA GLY A 558 18.76 3.61 15.76
C GLY A 558 17.50 2.87 16.25
N GLU A 559 16.31 3.17 15.72
CA GLU A 559 15.08 2.47 16.12
C GLU A 559 14.92 1.12 15.40
N PRO A 560 14.50 0.05 16.09
CA PRO A 560 14.23 -1.23 15.46
C PRO A 560 13.01 -1.15 14.55
N ILE A 561 13.15 -1.64 13.32
CA ILE A 561 12.09 -1.70 12.31
C ILE A 561 12.06 -3.10 11.72
N ASN A 562 10.88 -3.70 11.65
CA ASN A 562 10.71 -4.97 10.97
C ASN A 562 9.35 -5.02 10.28
N HIS A 563 9.34 -4.66 9.00
CA HIS A 563 8.14 -4.73 8.17
C HIS A 563 7.67 -6.19 7.94
N LEU A 564 8.60 -7.13 8.04
CA LEU A 564 8.38 -8.56 7.81
C LEU A 564 7.85 -9.32 9.03
N THR A 565 7.69 -8.66 10.18
CA THR A 565 7.13 -9.28 11.38
C THR A 565 5.66 -9.64 11.13
N PRO A 566 5.26 -10.91 11.31
CA PRO A 566 3.87 -11.31 11.17
C PRO A 566 3.02 -10.67 12.28
N VAL A 567 1.85 -10.17 11.92
CA VAL A 567 0.85 -9.67 12.90
C VAL A 567 0.11 -10.85 13.53
N SER A 568 -0.07 -11.93 12.78
CA SER A 568 -0.66 -13.19 13.24
C SER A 568 -0.23 -14.34 12.32
N THR A 569 -0.69 -15.55 12.60
CA THR A 569 -0.49 -16.70 11.68
C THR A 569 -1.18 -16.51 10.32
N LEU A 570 -2.20 -15.65 10.26
CA LEU A 570 -2.88 -15.32 9.01
C LEU A 570 -2.21 -14.16 8.29
N VAL A 571 -1.67 -13.18 9.01
CA VAL A 571 -1.11 -11.94 8.44
C VAL A 571 0.41 -11.93 8.57
N SER A 572 1.05 -12.19 7.44
CA SER A 572 2.49 -12.49 7.32
C SER A 572 3.45 -11.30 7.39
N ALA A 573 2.97 -10.08 7.21
CA ALA A 573 3.74 -8.84 7.29
C ALA A 573 2.89 -7.72 7.90
N ASN A 574 3.52 -6.79 8.62
CA ASN A 574 2.82 -5.71 9.31
C ASN A 574 2.78 -4.41 8.48
N ASN A 575 3.73 -4.20 7.56
CA ASN A 575 3.89 -3.00 6.74
C ASN A 575 4.62 -3.33 5.44
N ALA A 576 4.61 -2.39 4.49
CA ALA A 576 5.47 -2.43 3.31
C ALA A 576 5.62 -1.04 2.68
N LEU A 577 6.61 -0.92 1.80
CA LEU A 577 6.79 0.16 0.83
C LEU A 577 6.09 -0.20 -0.48
N GLY A 578 5.41 0.76 -1.10
CA GLY A 578 4.84 0.58 -2.42
C GLY A 578 5.88 0.53 -3.53
N MET A 579 7.00 1.23 -3.36
CA MET A 579 8.08 1.36 -4.36
C MET A 579 7.53 1.75 -5.74
N THR A 580 6.67 2.76 -5.83
CA THR A 580 5.90 3.10 -7.05
C THR A 580 6.74 3.74 -8.16
N SER A 581 8.04 3.87 -8.00
CA SER A 581 9.00 4.18 -9.08
C SER A 581 9.83 2.96 -9.47
N GLY A 582 9.56 1.80 -8.87
CA GLY A 582 10.38 0.59 -8.98
C GLY A 582 11.67 0.65 -8.15
N LEU A 583 11.84 1.66 -7.30
CA LEU A 583 13.11 1.95 -6.63
C LEU A 583 12.98 1.98 -5.11
N ALA A 584 14.00 1.49 -4.42
CA ALA A 584 14.24 1.71 -3.00
C ALA A 584 15.73 1.99 -2.79
N GLU A 585 16.04 2.94 -1.90
CA GLU A 585 17.39 3.29 -1.53
C GLU A 585 17.60 3.10 -0.03
N LEU A 586 18.80 2.64 0.33
CA LEU A 586 19.23 2.41 1.70
C LEU A 586 20.64 2.95 1.84
N GLY A 587 20.93 3.74 2.87
CA GLY A 587 22.26 4.33 2.99
C GLY A 587 22.47 5.09 4.28
N ASP A 588 23.53 5.88 4.27
CA ASP A 588 23.90 6.84 5.30
C ASP A 588 24.05 8.25 4.68
N ARG A 589 24.45 9.26 5.45
CA ARG A 589 24.63 10.64 4.94
C ARG A 589 25.67 10.80 3.82
N LEU A 590 26.52 9.82 3.56
CA LEU A 590 27.63 9.90 2.61
C LEU A 590 27.42 9.04 1.36
N LYS A 591 26.67 7.94 1.48
CA LYS A 591 26.49 6.97 0.40
C LYS A 591 25.26 6.12 0.56
N TRP A 592 24.82 5.54 -0.56
CA TRP A 592 23.60 4.75 -0.65
C TRP A 592 23.75 3.55 -1.58
N ILE A 593 22.89 2.57 -1.37
CA ILE A 593 22.60 1.44 -2.23
C ILE A 593 21.20 1.61 -2.77
N ARG A 594 21.05 1.52 -4.10
CA ARG A 594 19.77 1.59 -4.79
C ARG A 594 19.43 0.22 -5.34
N VAL A 595 18.24 -0.24 -5.04
CA VAL A 595 17.65 -1.48 -5.56
C VAL A 595 16.49 -1.10 -6.47
N GLN A 596 16.56 -1.52 -7.72
CA GLN A 596 15.55 -1.27 -8.74
C GLN A 596 14.91 -2.59 -9.19
N SER A 597 13.58 -2.60 -9.28
CA SER A 597 12.78 -3.69 -9.83
C SER A 597 11.87 -3.16 -10.93
N ASP A 598 11.78 -3.91 -12.03
CA ASP A 598 10.80 -3.64 -13.09
C ASP A 598 9.41 -4.10 -12.67
N LYS A 599 8.52 -3.13 -12.42
CA LYS A 599 7.13 -3.38 -11.99
C LYS A 599 6.27 -4.02 -13.07
N THR A 600 6.68 -3.94 -14.34
CA THR A 600 5.99 -4.60 -15.46
C THR A 600 6.37 -6.08 -15.58
N SER A 601 7.49 -6.49 -14.97
CA SER A 601 7.90 -7.88 -14.80
C SER A 601 7.22 -8.50 -13.56
N ALA A 602 7.28 -7.80 -12.42
CA ALA A 602 6.58 -8.15 -11.19
C ALA A 602 6.35 -6.91 -10.30
N ALA A 603 5.11 -6.72 -9.87
CA ALA A 603 4.70 -5.63 -8.97
C ALA A 603 5.07 -5.91 -7.50
N LEU A 604 6.38 -6.04 -7.22
CA LEU A 604 6.90 -6.36 -5.88
C LEU A 604 6.67 -5.22 -4.87
N THR A 605 6.54 -5.53 -3.58
CA THR A 605 6.59 -4.52 -2.50
C THR A 605 7.92 -4.56 -1.76
N GLY A 606 8.35 -3.44 -1.17
CA GLY A 606 9.60 -3.34 -0.44
C GLY A 606 9.41 -3.45 1.07
N HIS A 607 10.38 -4.02 1.76
CA HIS A 607 10.32 -4.27 3.20
C HIS A 607 11.67 -3.99 3.85
N ILE A 608 11.66 -3.22 4.94
CA ILE A 608 12.85 -2.87 5.70
C ILE A 608 12.91 -3.70 6.98
N VAL A 609 14.11 -4.23 7.24
CA VAL A 609 14.49 -4.79 8.53
C VAL A 609 15.71 -4.05 9.03
N HIS A 610 15.56 -3.34 10.14
CA HIS A 610 16.63 -2.70 10.88
C HIS A 610 16.57 -3.15 12.34
N ALA A 611 17.68 -3.59 12.90
CA ALA A 611 17.79 -3.92 14.31
C ALA A 611 19.16 -3.48 14.84
N PRO A 612 19.23 -2.59 15.83
CA PRO A 612 20.46 -2.37 16.58
C PRO A 612 20.86 -3.66 17.30
N VAL A 613 22.13 -4.05 17.23
CA VAL A 613 22.65 -5.26 17.89
C VAL A 613 24.00 -4.92 18.51
N ASN A 614 24.03 -4.70 19.83
CA ASN A 614 25.19 -4.22 20.57
C ASN A 614 25.77 -2.93 19.95
N HIS A 615 27.01 -2.96 19.47
CA HIS A 615 27.67 -1.83 18.79
C HIS A 615 27.52 -1.84 17.26
N HIS A 616 26.81 -2.84 16.71
CA HIS A 616 26.52 -2.99 15.29
C HIS A 616 25.01 -2.87 15.04
N TYR A 617 24.58 -3.19 13.82
CA TYR A 617 23.18 -3.28 13.46
C TYR A 617 22.98 -4.29 12.32
N LEU A 618 21.79 -4.88 12.24
CA LEU A 618 21.30 -5.52 11.04
C LEU A 618 20.53 -4.50 10.23
N TYR A 619 20.85 -4.31 8.95
CA TYR A 619 20.06 -3.44 8.07
C TYR A 619 19.88 -4.05 6.68
N ARG A 620 18.63 -4.32 6.30
CA ARG A 620 18.29 -5.08 5.10
C ARG A 620 17.04 -4.56 4.41
N LEU A 621 17.07 -4.64 3.08
CA LEU A 621 15.87 -4.61 2.22
C LEU A 621 15.50 -6.04 1.83
N ALA A 622 14.21 -6.34 1.80
CA ALA A 622 13.64 -7.50 1.11
C ALA A 622 12.54 -7.05 0.16
N LEU A 623 12.37 -7.75 -0.96
CA LEU A 623 11.24 -7.52 -1.87
C LEU A 623 10.28 -8.71 -1.79
N SER A 624 8.99 -8.46 -1.65
CA SER A 624 7.99 -9.53 -1.58
C SER A 624 7.24 -9.66 -2.90
N ALA A 625 7.06 -10.90 -3.35
CA ALA A 625 6.26 -11.27 -4.51
C ALA A 625 4.96 -12.00 -4.10
N MET A 626 4.89 -12.50 -2.88
CA MET A 626 3.71 -13.15 -2.31
C MET A 626 3.75 -13.00 -0.79
N GLU A 627 2.63 -12.60 -0.21
CA GLU A 627 2.39 -12.57 1.23
C GLU A 627 0.98 -13.17 1.49
N MET A 628 0.62 -13.31 2.77
CA MET A 628 -0.66 -13.84 3.22
C MET A 628 -1.37 -12.89 4.19
N ASP A 629 -2.70 -12.83 4.07
CA ASP A 629 -3.68 -12.33 5.03
C ASP A 629 -5.02 -13.11 4.89
N ASP A 630 -6.11 -12.64 5.52
CA ASP A 630 -7.44 -13.27 5.44
C ASP A 630 -8.08 -13.25 4.03
N THR A 631 -7.60 -12.42 3.11
CA THR A 631 -8.09 -12.37 1.72
C THR A 631 -7.57 -13.53 0.88
N ALA A 632 -6.49 -14.19 1.31
CA ALA A 632 -5.94 -15.38 0.67
C ALA A 632 -6.72 -16.67 0.99
N CYS A 633 -7.77 -16.62 1.81
CA CYS A 633 -8.43 -17.81 2.39
C CYS A 633 -8.96 -18.83 1.38
N ARG A 634 -9.25 -18.41 0.13
CA ARG A 634 -9.71 -19.28 -0.96
C ARG A 634 -8.61 -19.66 -1.95
N VAL A 635 -7.38 -19.20 -1.74
CA VAL A 635 -6.22 -19.45 -2.63
C VAL A 635 -5.48 -20.69 -2.14
N ARG A 636 -5.42 -21.74 -2.96
CA ARG A 636 -4.62 -22.93 -2.67
C ARG A 636 -3.21 -22.83 -3.27
N GLU A 637 -3.16 -22.34 -4.51
CA GLU A 637 -1.95 -22.21 -5.30
C GLU A 637 -2.04 -20.99 -6.22
N ARG A 638 -0.88 -20.48 -6.63
CA ARG A 638 -0.75 -19.37 -7.58
C ARG A 638 0.01 -19.83 -8.82
N HIS A 639 -0.52 -19.47 -9.99
CA HIS A 639 0.08 -19.81 -11.29
C HIS A 639 0.89 -18.65 -11.90
N CYS A 640 0.90 -17.48 -11.26
CA CYS A 640 1.57 -16.28 -11.77
C CYS A 640 3.10 -16.37 -11.80
N PHE A 641 3.67 -17.45 -11.22
CA PHE A 641 5.08 -17.82 -11.26
C PHE A 641 5.44 -18.80 -12.39
N HIS A 642 4.46 -19.22 -13.20
CA HIS A 642 4.73 -19.99 -14.40
C HIS A 642 5.47 -19.10 -15.42
N ASP A 643 6.73 -19.43 -15.69
CA ASP A 643 7.62 -18.69 -16.58
C ASP A 643 7.85 -17.22 -16.16
N ARG A 644 7.82 -16.94 -14.85
CA ARG A 644 7.97 -15.58 -14.33
C ARG A 644 9.43 -15.20 -14.21
N ARG A 645 9.83 -14.12 -14.87
CA ARG A 645 11.14 -13.48 -14.70
C ARG A 645 11.02 -12.29 -13.77
N ILE A 646 11.91 -12.22 -12.80
CA ILE A 646 12.08 -11.10 -11.87
C ILE A 646 13.54 -10.69 -11.92
N CYS A 647 13.82 -9.41 -12.15
CA CYS A 647 15.18 -8.89 -12.22
C CYS A 647 15.32 -7.68 -11.30
N LEU A 648 16.36 -7.69 -10.49
CA LEU A 648 16.73 -6.63 -9.57
C LEU A 648 18.05 -6.04 -10.02
N THR A 649 18.12 -4.73 -10.21
CA THR A 649 19.37 -4.01 -10.42
C THR A 649 19.81 -3.39 -9.11
N ILE A 650 21.07 -3.57 -8.75
CA ILE A 650 21.70 -2.92 -7.59
C ILE A 650 22.80 -1.98 -8.09
N THR A 651 22.73 -0.73 -7.66
CA THR A 651 23.75 0.30 -7.88
C THR A 651 24.10 1.00 -6.57
N SER A 652 25.19 1.76 -6.57
CA SER A 652 25.61 2.57 -5.42
C SER A 652 26.02 3.96 -5.87
N GLY A 653 25.93 4.93 -4.95
CA GLY A 653 26.36 6.30 -5.17
C GLY A 653 26.63 7.03 -3.86
N ASN A 654 27.10 8.26 -3.99
CA ASN A 654 27.27 9.23 -2.90
C ASN A 654 26.20 10.32 -2.94
#